data_AF-A0A8J7MKU5-F1
#
_entry.id   AF-A0A8J7MKU5-F1
#
_cell.length_a   1.000
_cell.length_b   1.000
_cell.length_c   1.000
_cell.angle_alpha   90.00
_cell.angle_beta   90.00
_cell.angle_gamma   90.00
#
_symmetry.space_group_name_H-M   'P 1'
#
loop_
_entity.id
_entity.type
_entity.pdbx_description
1 polymer ?
#
loop_
_entity_poly.entity_id
_entity_poly.type
_entity_poly.pdbx_seq_one_letter_code
_entity_poly.pdbx_strand_id
1 'polypeptide(L)'
;MDIKNFLQSSYNKENFIEFIYDRFYGFEENDTDYETPIESEQKNIQKYKFLGQVELDDGKEIGFFEFLSTERVDIENNRVSLNTILKKRVEDELLDGAIAIFYNPLKKDIWRLSFIRFSYDEENKQQVSNLKRFTYVLGKDIAIKTAYSQLNDLKYPNIEGLQEAFGVEKVSKEFFKQYKALYFEICDYLQPQIAYFGNDIKLRLFTKKLLGRIVFLYFLEKKGWLGSDNNWKNGDKKFLTKCFNNECDRYINYENYYMDILQPIFFEALNEKRDNDYFDKLKCQMPFLNGGLFSKDEFDNLNIILDNYLFKDIFEVFDSYNFTIIEDSPDDSEVAIDPEMLGRVFEDLLEDRKDKGAYYTPREIVHYMCQKSIINYLLNYFNDTLAIEELVFKQRTDNNFIRKNAKEIENQLLNIKVLDPAIGSGAFPMGMLHEIVSILSNIDKTADIGQLKRKIIENSIYGIDIEQSAVEIAKLRFWLSIVVDEDKPIPLPNLFYKIMVGNSLLETINDFDPLKKDSNSLFSTDETLIDDIQILLHKFYNASLNQEKETIRTEIENKIDIILNEKLAKYKEEIQSQLRNINILNFDKKQTKIIEGLNDNISIIEKVKQRPTTELFFYKLYFAEVLNNDGFDVIIGNPPYIKEYTNKSAFNRTQDLKCYQGKMDIWYLFACKGIDLLKGNGILSFIATNNWISNFGASKLRNKILDTTIIKEFIDFGDYKVFDTAGIQTMIMFLQKNTNNEKYICNYSKVLNKNLTKNDLSSFLNKKQNLKFSIYNSSIIKKDLINKNITFLESNIAIILDKIENNRNFILDKNTEVTNGVQVQQEAVNKKSLEVLGDDFKLNQGIFNLTTEEKDNLNLSANEFDLIKPLYTSQELGRYSSKAENKYWVIYTDSSFKDLSKIKQYPKLKEHLDKFKKIITTDNKPYGIHRARKEYFFKDEKILSLRKCVHRPVFSYVDFDSYVNQAFYVIKSKRINMKYLTALLNSKLIAFWLKYKGKMQGDNYQVDKEPILDIPIKSVNETKIFEILVDYITYLNTDIENIDKYVENTHLVKLFEDVLDALVYELYFINEFKNNNIELLQFAEGYFKPINTLENNKKREVINDSYQLLRDKDNKIRNNLQLMPIRVPLVVPIMQSI
;
A
#
# COMPACT_ATOMS: atom_id res chain seq x y z
N MET A 1 -46.01 -10.53 -2.26
CA MET A 1 -45.61 -11.24 -1.04
C MET A 1 -45.30 -10.29 0.14
N ASP A 2 -45.62 -10.67 1.38
CA ASP A 2 -45.06 -10.03 2.60
C ASP A 2 -43.70 -10.64 2.95
N ILE A 3 -42.62 -9.98 2.52
CA ILE A 3 -41.24 -10.46 2.71
C ILE A 3 -40.88 -10.56 4.19
N LYS A 4 -41.36 -9.62 5.02
CA LYS A 4 -41.00 -9.59 6.43
C LYS A 4 -41.49 -10.85 7.11
N ASN A 5 -42.73 -11.24 6.82
CA ASN A 5 -43.30 -12.49 7.33
C ASN A 5 -42.52 -13.71 6.83
N PHE A 6 -42.16 -13.76 5.54
CA PHE A 6 -41.37 -14.87 4.99
C PHE A 6 -40.04 -15.08 5.70
N LEU A 7 -39.25 -14.01 5.86
CA LEU A 7 -37.93 -14.08 6.49
C LEU A 7 -37.98 -14.47 7.98
N GLN A 8 -39.07 -14.15 8.67
CA GLN A 8 -39.23 -14.39 10.13
C GLN A 8 -40.00 -15.68 10.46
N SER A 9 -40.62 -16.31 9.48
CA SER A 9 -41.41 -17.54 9.64
C SER A 9 -40.57 -18.82 9.55
N SER A 10 -41.08 -19.91 10.11
CA SER A 10 -40.55 -21.25 9.86
C SER A 10 -40.61 -21.55 8.36
N TYR A 11 -39.63 -22.30 7.84
CA TYR A 11 -39.54 -22.53 6.40
C TYR A 11 -40.83 -23.12 5.81
N ASN A 12 -41.34 -22.46 4.77
CA ASN A 12 -42.48 -22.89 3.97
C ASN A 12 -42.11 -22.77 2.48
N LYS A 13 -42.31 -23.87 1.75
CA LYS A 13 -41.98 -23.97 0.33
C LYS A 13 -42.83 -23.07 -0.56
N GLU A 14 -44.14 -22.98 -0.32
CA GLU A 14 -45.06 -22.15 -1.11
C GLU A 14 -44.66 -20.68 -1.01
N ASN A 15 -44.30 -20.22 0.19
CA ASN A 15 -43.78 -18.86 0.39
C ASN A 15 -42.45 -18.66 -0.37
N PHE A 16 -41.56 -19.66 -0.42
CA PHE A 16 -40.33 -19.52 -1.18
C PHE A 16 -40.57 -19.46 -2.69
N ILE A 17 -41.51 -20.25 -3.21
CA ILE A 17 -41.91 -20.18 -4.61
C ILE A 17 -42.53 -18.80 -4.91
N GLU A 18 -43.40 -18.28 -4.04
CA GLU A 18 -43.95 -16.91 -4.17
C GLU A 18 -42.83 -15.86 -4.17
N PHE A 19 -41.81 -16.01 -3.32
CA PHE A 19 -40.64 -15.14 -3.29
C PHE A 19 -39.89 -15.15 -4.63
N ILE A 20 -39.70 -16.33 -5.24
CA ILE A 20 -39.02 -16.45 -6.54
C ILE A 20 -39.83 -15.71 -7.61
N TYR A 21 -41.13 -15.98 -7.73
CA TYR A 21 -42.00 -15.32 -8.71
C TYR A 21 -42.10 -13.79 -8.52
N ASP A 22 -42.05 -13.29 -7.28
CA ASP A 22 -42.15 -11.86 -6.97
C ASP A 22 -40.83 -11.10 -7.22
N ARG A 23 -39.68 -11.80 -7.27
CA ARG A 23 -38.34 -11.17 -7.37
C ARG A 23 -37.61 -11.43 -8.69
N PHE A 24 -37.93 -12.54 -9.38
CA PHE A 24 -37.29 -12.99 -10.60
C PHE A 24 -38.32 -13.11 -11.73
N TYR A 25 -38.10 -12.37 -12.82
CA TYR A 25 -38.96 -12.42 -14.00
C TYR A 25 -38.56 -13.61 -14.87
N GLY A 26 -39.54 -14.37 -15.38
CA GLY A 26 -39.26 -15.49 -16.29
C GLY A 26 -38.75 -16.75 -15.61
N PHE A 27 -39.05 -16.96 -14.32
CA PHE A 27 -38.74 -18.21 -13.64
C PHE A 27 -39.44 -19.40 -14.31
N GLU A 28 -38.66 -20.38 -14.76
CA GLU A 28 -39.11 -21.64 -15.34
C GLU A 28 -39.13 -22.72 -14.26
N GLU A 29 -40.30 -22.97 -13.69
CA GLU A 29 -40.49 -23.95 -12.62
C GLU A 29 -40.29 -25.39 -13.13
N ASN A 30 -39.60 -26.21 -12.32
CA ASN A 30 -39.37 -27.62 -12.58
C ASN A 30 -40.21 -28.50 -11.64
N ASP A 31 -41.06 -29.33 -12.25
CA ASP A 31 -42.00 -30.20 -11.55
C ASP A 31 -41.43 -31.58 -11.16
N THR A 32 -40.11 -31.77 -11.23
CA THR A 32 -39.45 -33.02 -10.80
C THR A 32 -39.66 -33.33 -9.32
N ASP A 33 -39.71 -34.62 -9.00
CA ASP A 33 -39.77 -35.09 -7.61
C ASP A 33 -38.43 -34.88 -6.87
N TYR A 34 -38.45 -35.02 -5.55
CA TYR A 34 -37.23 -34.95 -4.76
C TYR A 34 -36.24 -36.07 -5.14
N GLU A 35 -34.98 -35.70 -5.27
CA GLU A 35 -33.87 -36.59 -5.54
C GLU A 35 -33.17 -37.05 -4.25
N THR A 36 -32.62 -38.26 -4.30
CA THR A 36 -31.83 -38.82 -3.20
C THR A 36 -30.35 -38.50 -3.41
N PRO A 37 -29.66 -37.91 -2.42
CA PRO A 37 -28.24 -37.60 -2.54
C PRO A 37 -27.39 -38.88 -2.54
N ILE A 38 -26.18 -38.78 -3.08
CA ILE A 38 -25.23 -39.91 -3.09
C ILE A 38 -24.80 -40.29 -1.65
N GLU A 39 -24.34 -41.52 -1.47
CA GLU A 39 -24.04 -42.10 -0.14
C GLU A 39 -23.11 -41.22 0.73
N SER A 40 -22.12 -40.56 0.13
CA SER A 40 -21.20 -39.66 0.85
C SER A 40 -21.83 -38.35 1.33
N GLU A 41 -22.97 -37.95 0.75
CA GLU A 41 -23.73 -36.72 1.04
C GLU A 41 -24.91 -36.99 1.99
N GLN A 42 -25.37 -38.25 2.09
CA GLN A 42 -26.47 -38.69 2.95
C GLN A 42 -26.25 -38.46 4.44
N LYS A 43 -25.00 -38.21 4.86
CA LYS A 43 -24.69 -37.74 6.22
C LYS A 43 -25.27 -36.35 6.53
N ASN A 44 -25.41 -35.50 5.51
CA ASN A 44 -25.79 -34.09 5.65
C ASN A 44 -27.16 -33.77 5.05
N ILE A 45 -27.54 -34.41 3.94
CA ILE A 45 -28.80 -34.16 3.22
C ILE A 45 -29.62 -35.45 3.17
N GLN A 46 -30.92 -35.38 3.42
CA GLN A 46 -31.86 -36.48 3.22
C GLN A 46 -32.34 -36.55 1.77
N LYS A 47 -32.74 -35.39 1.23
CA LYS A 47 -33.23 -35.24 -0.15
C LYS A 47 -33.12 -33.79 -0.59
N TYR A 48 -33.10 -33.56 -1.90
CA TYR A 48 -33.11 -32.22 -2.47
C TYR A 48 -34.03 -32.15 -3.69
N LYS A 49 -34.41 -30.94 -4.10
CA LYS A 49 -35.19 -30.69 -5.32
C LYS A 49 -34.63 -29.49 -6.05
N PHE A 50 -34.45 -29.63 -7.35
CA PHE A 50 -34.27 -28.50 -8.26
C PHE A 50 -35.64 -27.91 -8.56
N LEU A 51 -35.86 -26.66 -8.15
CA LEU A 51 -37.15 -25.98 -8.26
C LEU A 51 -37.35 -25.34 -9.63
N GLY A 52 -36.28 -25.10 -10.38
CA GLY A 52 -36.32 -24.38 -11.66
C GLY A 52 -35.17 -23.40 -11.81
N GLN A 53 -35.19 -22.63 -12.88
CA GLN A 53 -34.13 -21.67 -13.21
C GLN A 53 -34.69 -20.37 -13.80
N VAL A 54 -33.83 -19.36 -13.88
CA VAL A 54 -34.15 -18.07 -14.50
C VAL A 54 -32.93 -17.52 -15.24
N GLU A 55 -33.15 -16.88 -16.38
CA GLU A 55 -32.15 -16.06 -17.06
C GLU A 55 -32.23 -14.62 -16.50
N LEU A 56 -31.11 -14.12 -15.96
CA LEU A 56 -31.01 -12.75 -15.44
C LEU A 56 -30.84 -11.71 -16.56
N ASP A 57 -30.96 -10.42 -16.22
CA ASP A 57 -30.83 -9.28 -17.14
C ASP A 57 -29.49 -9.22 -17.93
N ASP A 58 -28.44 -9.84 -17.40
CA ASP A 58 -27.11 -9.94 -18.02
C ASP A 58 -26.89 -11.24 -18.81
N GLY A 59 -27.95 -12.03 -19.03
CA GLY A 59 -27.94 -13.29 -19.77
C GLY A 59 -27.33 -14.46 -19.01
N LYS A 60 -27.23 -14.37 -17.67
CA LYS A 60 -26.71 -15.42 -16.79
C LYS A 60 -27.83 -16.30 -16.25
N GLU A 61 -27.62 -17.63 -16.22
CA GLU A 61 -28.62 -18.59 -15.74
C GLU A 61 -28.44 -18.92 -14.24
N ILE A 62 -29.47 -18.67 -13.44
CA ILE A 62 -29.49 -18.99 -12.01
C ILE A 62 -30.50 -20.07 -11.70
N GLY A 63 -30.07 -21.13 -11.02
CA GLY A 63 -30.94 -22.19 -10.54
C GLY A 63 -31.45 -21.98 -9.11
N PHE A 64 -32.61 -22.56 -8.80
CA PHE A 64 -33.22 -22.55 -7.47
C PHE A 64 -33.30 -23.96 -6.91
N PHE A 65 -32.84 -24.14 -5.67
CA PHE A 65 -32.82 -25.45 -5.04
C PHE A 65 -33.42 -25.45 -3.63
N GLU A 66 -34.00 -26.58 -3.26
CA GLU A 66 -34.48 -26.87 -1.91
C GLU A 66 -33.76 -28.11 -1.38
N PHE A 67 -33.15 -28.01 -0.20
CA PHE A 67 -32.44 -29.09 0.47
C PHE A 67 -33.03 -29.39 1.85
N LEU A 68 -33.42 -30.65 2.04
CA LEU A 68 -33.80 -31.18 3.35
C LEU A 68 -32.58 -31.80 4.02
N SER A 69 -32.09 -31.22 5.12
CA SER A 69 -30.93 -31.74 5.84
C SER A 69 -31.27 -32.98 6.67
N THR A 70 -30.25 -33.73 7.11
CA THR A 70 -30.44 -34.74 8.15
C THR A 70 -30.72 -34.09 9.51
N GLU A 71 -31.30 -34.86 10.42
CA GLU A 71 -31.65 -34.41 11.77
C GLU A 71 -30.43 -33.97 12.59
N ARG A 72 -29.23 -34.47 12.25
CA ARG A 72 -27.95 -34.16 12.92
C ARG A 72 -27.34 -32.85 12.46
N VAL A 73 -27.78 -32.30 11.32
CA VAL A 73 -27.21 -31.07 10.77
C VAL A 73 -27.76 -29.86 11.51
N ASP A 74 -26.84 -29.08 12.04
CA ASP A 74 -27.11 -27.72 12.50
C ASP A 74 -27.06 -26.78 11.30
N ILE A 75 -28.23 -26.23 10.93
CA ILE A 75 -28.35 -25.35 9.78
C ILE A 75 -27.55 -24.07 9.97
N GLU A 76 -27.35 -23.57 11.20
CA GLU A 76 -26.59 -22.33 11.44
C GLU A 76 -25.08 -22.56 11.28
N ASN A 77 -24.57 -23.71 11.72
CA ASN A 77 -23.13 -23.94 11.80
C ASN A 77 -22.55 -24.75 10.61
N ASN A 78 -23.32 -25.64 9.98
CA ASN A 78 -22.79 -26.60 8.98
C ASN A 78 -22.70 -26.03 7.54
N ARG A 79 -22.21 -24.81 7.34
CA ARG A 79 -22.23 -24.11 6.04
C ARG A 79 -21.37 -24.74 4.93
N VAL A 80 -20.15 -25.16 5.25
CA VAL A 80 -19.17 -25.63 4.26
C VAL A 80 -19.67 -26.88 3.52
N SER A 81 -20.22 -27.83 4.27
CA SER A 81 -20.65 -29.11 3.71
C SER A 81 -21.90 -28.98 2.85
N LEU A 82 -22.86 -28.13 3.26
CA LEU A 82 -24.09 -27.84 2.53
C LEU A 82 -23.80 -27.11 1.22
N ASN A 83 -22.91 -26.10 1.25
CA ASN A 83 -22.51 -25.36 0.07
C ASN A 83 -21.70 -26.21 -0.93
N THR A 84 -20.93 -27.20 -0.45
CA THR A 84 -20.20 -28.13 -1.33
C THR A 84 -21.17 -29.00 -2.14
N ILE A 85 -22.28 -29.43 -1.51
CA ILE A 85 -23.33 -30.20 -2.18
C ILE A 85 -24.02 -29.33 -3.23
N LEU A 86 -24.40 -28.10 -2.87
CA LEU A 86 -24.99 -27.15 -3.81
C LEU A 86 -24.08 -26.89 -5.00
N LYS A 87 -22.79 -26.61 -4.78
CA LYS A 87 -21.81 -26.38 -5.85
C LYS A 87 -21.86 -27.48 -6.91
N LYS A 88 -21.86 -28.73 -6.48
CA LYS A 88 -21.88 -29.88 -7.38
C LYS A 88 -23.15 -29.92 -8.23
N ARG A 89 -24.31 -29.56 -7.65
CA ARG A 89 -25.58 -29.48 -8.41
C ARG A 89 -25.59 -28.35 -9.43
N VAL A 90 -25.01 -27.20 -9.09
CA VAL A 90 -24.88 -26.08 -10.06
C VAL A 90 -23.94 -26.47 -11.21
N GLU A 91 -22.90 -27.26 -10.95
CA GLU A 91 -22.04 -27.83 -12.00
C GLU A 91 -22.78 -28.85 -12.87
N ASP A 92 -23.55 -29.76 -12.24
CA ASP A 92 -24.33 -30.80 -12.94
C ASP A 92 -25.35 -30.18 -13.92
N GLU A 93 -25.97 -29.05 -13.53
CA GLU A 93 -26.96 -28.32 -14.33
C GLU A 93 -26.36 -27.25 -15.27
N LEU A 94 -25.02 -27.08 -15.31
CA LEU A 94 -24.32 -26.08 -16.13
C LEU A 94 -24.75 -24.61 -15.89
N LEU A 95 -25.16 -24.30 -14.66
CA LEU A 95 -25.68 -22.99 -14.28
C LEU A 95 -24.56 -22.00 -13.94
N ASP A 96 -24.85 -20.70 -14.09
CA ASP A 96 -23.96 -19.61 -13.75
C ASP A 96 -23.89 -19.33 -12.23
N GLY A 97 -24.95 -19.71 -11.51
CA GLY A 97 -25.06 -19.65 -10.06
C GLY A 97 -26.35 -20.29 -9.57
N ALA A 98 -26.57 -20.24 -8.26
CA ALA A 98 -27.82 -20.73 -7.68
C ALA A 98 -28.19 -20.05 -6.37
N ILE A 99 -29.50 -20.02 -6.11
CA ILE A 99 -30.08 -19.70 -4.81
C ILE A 99 -30.68 -20.98 -4.21
N ALA A 100 -30.25 -21.34 -3.02
CA ALA A 100 -30.69 -22.56 -2.36
C ALA A 100 -31.20 -22.31 -0.95
N ILE A 101 -32.23 -23.05 -0.57
CA ILE A 101 -32.67 -23.14 0.82
C ILE A 101 -32.22 -24.45 1.45
N PHE A 102 -31.69 -24.36 2.67
CA PHE A 102 -31.44 -25.51 3.54
C PHE A 102 -32.26 -25.41 4.81
N TYR A 103 -32.95 -26.49 5.18
CA TYR A 103 -33.69 -26.56 6.44
C TYR A 103 -33.64 -27.96 7.05
N ASN A 104 -33.77 -28.01 8.38
CA ASN A 104 -33.84 -29.26 9.13
C ASN A 104 -35.31 -29.64 9.39
N PRO A 105 -35.73 -30.90 9.10
CA PRO A 105 -37.11 -31.32 9.27
C PRO A 105 -37.64 -31.20 10.70
N LEU A 106 -36.78 -31.37 11.71
CA LEU A 106 -37.15 -31.28 13.12
C LEU A 106 -37.10 -29.86 13.69
N LYS A 107 -36.42 -28.93 13.00
CA LYS A 107 -36.22 -27.53 13.41
C LYS A 107 -36.43 -26.59 12.23
N LYS A 108 -37.67 -26.55 11.71
CA LYS A 108 -38.03 -25.65 10.59
C LYS A 108 -37.99 -24.17 10.94
N ASP A 109 -37.96 -23.85 12.22
CA ASP A 109 -37.90 -22.48 12.74
C ASP A 109 -36.61 -21.77 12.38
N ILE A 110 -35.57 -22.49 11.95
CA ILE A 110 -34.31 -21.90 11.49
C ILE A 110 -33.94 -22.54 10.16
N TRP A 111 -33.70 -21.70 9.16
CA TRP A 111 -33.38 -22.11 7.81
C TRP A 111 -32.38 -21.15 7.18
N ARG A 112 -31.74 -21.60 6.10
CA ARG A 112 -30.65 -20.87 5.45
C ARG A 112 -31.02 -20.58 4.01
N LEU A 113 -30.76 -19.36 3.55
CA LEU A 113 -30.85 -18.93 2.16
C LEU A 113 -29.43 -18.62 1.65
N SER A 114 -28.93 -19.44 0.73
CA SER A 114 -27.56 -19.32 0.21
C SER A 114 -27.58 -18.95 -1.27
N PHE A 115 -26.75 -17.99 -1.64
CA PHE A 115 -26.45 -17.64 -3.02
C PHE A 115 -25.02 -18.06 -3.33
N ILE A 116 -24.84 -18.82 -4.41
CA ILE A 116 -23.52 -19.14 -4.95
C ILE A 116 -23.41 -18.67 -6.39
N ARG A 117 -22.21 -18.22 -6.78
CA ARG A 117 -21.92 -17.85 -8.17
C ARG A 117 -20.54 -18.27 -8.59
N PHE A 118 -20.40 -18.65 -9.85
CA PHE A 118 -19.10 -18.88 -10.44
C PHE A 118 -18.43 -17.58 -10.86
N SER A 119 -17.10 -17.60 -10.90
CA SER A 119 -16.32 -16.55 -11.54
C SER A 119 -16.29 -16.79 -13.05
N TYR A 120 -16.21 -15.73 -13.85
CA TYR A 120 -16.00 -15.81 -15.30
C TYR A 120 -14.63 -15.28 -15.64
N ASP A 121 -13.98 -15.87 -16.66
CA ASP A 121 -12.82 -15.26 -17.29
C ASP A 121 -13.22 -14.27 -18.41
N GLU A 122 -12.23 -13.66 -19.05
CA GLU A 122 -12.43 -12.66 -20.11
C GLU A 122 -13.02 -13.25 -21.40
N GLU A 123 -12.94 -14.57 -21.59
CA GLU A 123 -13.65 -15.28 -22.67
C GLU A 123 -15.08 -15.66 -22.27
N ASN A 124 -15.55 -15.14 -21.12
CA ASN A 124 -16.84 -15.43 -20.52
C ASN A 124 -17.01 -16.91 -20.16
N LYS A 125 -15.90 -17.66 -20.00
CA LYS A 125 -15.93 -19.06 -19.57
C LYS A 125 -15.99 -19.14 -18.05
N GLN A 126 -16.87 -20.01 -17.59
CA GLN A 126 -17.09 -20.32 -16.19
C GLN A 126 -15.83 -20.94 -15.55
N GLN A 127 -15.36 -20.32 -14.47
CA GLN A 127 -14.19 -20.76 -13.69
C GLN A 127 -14.67 -21.53 -12.46
N VAL A 128 -14.78 -22.85 -12.62
CA VAL A 128 -15.34 -23.79 -11.63
C VAL A 128 -14.58 -23.80 -10.29
N SER A 129 -13.30 -23.42 -10.28
CA SER A 129 -12.48 -23.38 -9.06
C SER A 129 -12.77 -22.19 -8.14
N ASN A 130 -13.26 -21.07 -8.69
CA ASN A 130 -13.42 -19.81 -7.94
C ASN A 130 -14.91 -19.52 -7.75
N LEU A 131 -15.51 -20.15 -6.74
CA LEU A 131 -16.91 -19.99 -6.38
C LEU A 131 -17.03 -19.04 -5.20
N LYS A 132 -17.82 -17.97 -5.34
CA LYS A 132 -18.17 -17.10 -4.22
C LYS A 132 -19.50 -17.52 -3.60
N ARG A 133 -19.56 -17.47 -2.27
CA ARG A 133 -20.70 -17.93 -1.48
C ARG A 133 -21.15 -16.83 -0.54
N PHE A 134 -22.45 -16.61 -0.51
CA PHE A 134 -23.09 -15.62 0.33
C PHE A 134 -24.32 -16.23 0.97
N THR A 135 -24.54 -15.98 2.25
CA THR A 135 -25.57 -16.71 3.00
C THR A 135 -26.29 -15.84 4.02
N TYR A 136 -27.62 -15.99 4.07
CA TYR A 136 -28.47 -15.54 5.16
C TYR A 136 -28.92 -16.72 6.02
N VAL A 137 -28.86 -16.55 7.34
CA VAL A 137 -29.59 -17.40 8.30
C VAL A 137 -30.89 -16.67 8.65
N LEU A 138 -32.01 -17.37 8.59
CA LEU A 138 -33.37 -16.82 8.66
C LEU A 138 -34.29 -17.71 9.52
N GLY A 139 -35.44 -17.17 9.89
CA GLY A 139 -36.46 -17.88 10.65
C GLY A 139 -36.88 -17.19 11.94
N LYS A 140 -37.50 -17.96 12.84
CA LYS A 140 -38.07 -17.48 14.09
C LYS A 140 -36.96 -17.05 15.04
N ASP A 141 -37.17 -15.90 15.69
CA ASP A 141 -36.23 -15.29 16.63
C ASP A 141 -34.86 -14.85 16.06
N ILE A 142 -34.66 -14.97 14.75
CA ILE A 142 -33.49 -14.43 14.01
C ILE A 142 -33.72 -12.96 13.64
N ALA A 143 -32.67 -12.14 13.73
CA ALA A 143 -32.72 -10.74 13.34
C ALA A 143 -32.78 -10.61 11.81
N ILE A 144 -33.92 -10.13 11.28
CA ILE A 144 -34.16 -10.06 9.82
C ILE A 144 -34.01 -8.67 9.22
N LYS A 145 -33.72 -7.62 10.02
CA LYS A 145 -33.68 -6.21 9.54
C LYS A 145 -32.81 -6.06 8.29
N THR A 146 -31.63 -6.68 8.34
CA THR A 146 -30.65 -6.67 7.24
C THR A 146 -31.17 -7.41 6.01
N ALA A 147 -31.58 -8.67 6.16
CA ALA A 147 -32.08 -9.48 5.05
C ALA A 147 -33.31 -8.83 4.42
N TYR A 148 -34.19 -8.23 5.23
CA TYR A 148 -35.34 -7.47 4.76
C TYR A 148 -34.90 -6.25 3.94
N SER A 149 -34.02 -5.40 4.46
CA SER A 149 -33.52 -4.21 3.74
C SER A 149 -32.87 -4.56 2.39
N GLN A 150 -32.13 -5.68 2.32
CA GLN A 150 -31.44 -6.07 1.09
C GLN A 150 -32.33 -6.82 0.08
N LEU A 151 -33.17 -7.74 0.55
CA LEU A 151 -34.01 -8.57 -0.31
C LEU A 151 -35.34 -7.91 -0.67
N ASN A 152 -35.77 -6.87 0.06
CA ASN A 152 -37.00 -6.13 -0.25
C ASN A 152 -36.89 -5.25 -1.49
N ASP A 153 -35.72 -4.66 -1.69
CA ASP A 153 -35.46 -3.78 -2.82
C ASP A 153 -34.96 -4.54 -4.06
N LEU A 154 -34.72 -5.86 -3.92
CA LEU A 154 -34.29 -6.73 -5.00
C LEU A 154 -35.43 -6.93 -6.00
N LYS A 155 -35.30 -6.39 -7.21
CA LYS A 155 -36.27 -6.62 -8.30
C LYS A 155 -35.51 -6.79 -9.60
N TYR A 156 -35.66 -7.95 -10.23
CA TYR A 156 -35.05 -8.28 -11.52
C TYR A 156 -33.54 -7.97 -11.55
N PRO A 157 -32.76 -8.61 -10.66
CA PRO A 157 -31.34 -8.29 -10.53
C PRO A 157 -30.52 -8.90 -11.67
N ASN A 158 -29.45 -8.23 -12.06
CA ASN A 158 -28.31 -8.89 -12.69
C ASN A 158 -27.45 -9.62 -11.62
N ILE A 159 -26.42 -10.37 -12.03
CA ILE A 159 -25.63 -11.16 -11.09
C ILE A 159 -24.88 -10.30 -10.05
N GLU A 160 -24.51 -9.06 -10.41
CA GLU A 160 -23.88 -8.11 -9.49
C GLU A 160 -24.87 -7.58 -8.45
N GLY A 161 -26.11 -7.28 -8.86
CA GLY A 161 -27.19 -6.88 -7.97
C GLY A 161 -27.55 -7.98 -6.97
N LEU A 162 -27.53 -9.25 -7.39
CA LEU A 162 -27.66 -10.39 -6.47
C LEU A 162 -26.50 -10.45 -5.47
N GLN A 163 -25.27 -10.26 -5.95
CA GLN A 163 -24.11 -10.23 -5.06
C GLN A 163 -24.21 -9.11 -4.04
N GLU A 164 -24.62 -7.90 -4.46
CA GLU A 164 -24.80 -6.77 -3.55
C GLU A 164 -25.89 -7.04 -2.52
N ALA A 165 -27.01 -7.65 -2.92
CA ALA A 165 -28.11 -7.99 -2.03
C ALA A 165 -27.80 -9.14 -1.07
N PHE A 166 -26.75 -9.92 -1.32
CA PHE A 166 -26.22 -10.91 -0.39
C PHE A 166 -24.87 -10.47 0.20
N GLY A 167 -24.51 -9.19 0.09
CA GLY A 167 -23.22 -8.67 0.51
C GLY A 167 -23.16 -8.28 2.00
N VAL A 168 -22.06 -8.65 2.66
CA VAL A 168 -21.82 -8.34 4.09
C VAL A 168 -21.44 -6.86 4.31
N GLU A 169 -20.79 -6.22 3.34
CA GLU A 169 -20.21 -4.88 3.49
C GLU A 169 -21.25 -3.80 3.85
N LYS A 170 -22.47 -3.89 3.31
CA LYS A 170 -23.54 -2.92 3.61
C LYS A 170 -23.96 -3.01 5.08
N VAL A 171 -24.02 -4.23 5.61
CA VAL A 171 -24.38 -4.54 7.00
C VAL A 171 -23.33 -4.02 7.96
N SER A 172 -22.06 -4.37 7.71
CA SER A 172 -20.95 -3.95 8.57
C SER A 172 -20.84 -2.42 8.63
N LYS A 173 -21.07 -1.72 7.51
CA LYS A 173 -21.06 -0.24 7.46
C LYS A 173 -22.21 0.38 8.27
N GLU A 174 -23.42 -0.19 8.20
CA GLU A 174 -24.57 0.31 8.96
C GLU A 174 -24.40 0.06 10.46
N PHE A 175 -24.04 -1.18 10.84
CA PHE A 175 -23.74 -1.53 12.23
C PHE A 175 -22.65 -0.61 12.79
N PHE A 176 -21.56 -0.42 12.05
CA PHE A 176 -20.46 0.44 12.46
C PHE A 176 -20.92 1.88 12.78
N LYS A 177 -21.80 2.44 11.94
CA LYS A 177 -22.36 3.78 12.17
C LYS A 177 -23.15 3.85 13.48
N GLN A 178 -23.98 2.85 13.76
CA GLN A 178 -24.78 2.78 14.99
C GLN A 178 -23.91 2.50 16.23
N TYR A 179 -22.95 1.58 16.12
CA TYR A 179 -21.97 1.30 17.17
C TYR A 179 -21.18 2.54 17.57
N LYS A 180 -20.73 3.33 16.58
CA LYS A 180 -20.04 4.60 16.81
C LYS A 180 -20.93 5.63 17.50
N ALA A 181 -22.22 5.66 17.19
CA ALA A 181 -23.17 6.53 17.89
C ALA A 181 -23.29 6.15 19.37
N LEU A 182 -23.46 4.85 19.68
CA LEU A 182 -23.49 4.34 21.06
C LEU A 182 -22.20 4.68 21.82
N TYR A 183 -21.04 4.56 21.17
CA TYR A 183 -19.76 4.94 21.76
C TYR A 183 -19.74 6.41 22.21
N PHE A 184 -20.14 7.33 21.34
CA PHE A 184 -20.16 8.75 21.68
C PHE A 184 -21.22 9.09 22.72
N GLU A 185 -22.38 8.46 22.66
CA GLU A 185 -23.43 8.63 23.65
C GLU A 185 -22.95 8.27 25.08
N ILE A 186 -22.26 7.14 25.23
CA ILE A 186 -21.69 6.75 26.53
C ILE A 186 -20.57 7.71 26.95
N CYS A 187 -19.74 8.18 26.02
CA CYS A 187 -18.70 9.16 26.34
C CYS A 187 -19.31 10.49 26.84
N ASP A 188 -20.30 11.01 26.12
CA ASP A 188 -21.00 12.24 26.47
C ASP A 188 -21.72 12.11 27.82
N TYR A 189 -22.31 10.94 28.10
CA TYR A 189 -22.92 10.63 29.39
C TYR A 189 -21.90 10.57 30.54
N LEU A 190 -20.70 10.03 30.29
CA LEU A 190 -19.62 9.96 31.29
C LEU A 190 -18.86 11.28 31.45
N GLN A 191 -19.03 12.25 30.54
CA GLN A 191 -18.29 13.51 30.57
C GLN A 191 -18.44 14.30 31.89
N PRO A 192 -19.64 14.39 32.51
CA PRO A 192 -19.79 14.99 33.84
C PRO A 192 -19.01 14.24 34.95
N GLN A 193 -18.67 12.97 34.73
CA GLN A 193 -17.93 12.10 35.64
C GLN A 193 -16.42 12.03 35.30
N ILE A 194 -15.90 12.89 34.42
CA ILE A 194 -14.49 12.89 33.96
C ILE A 194 -13.47 12.98 35.10
N ALA A 195 -13.83 13.55 36.25
CA ALA A 195 -12.96 13.65 37.42
C ALA A 195 -12.49 12.28 37.94
N TYR A 196 -13.32 11.23 37.80
CA TYR A 196 -12.93 9.86 38.16
C TYR A 196 -11.89 9.26 37.22
N PHE A 197 -11.90 9.66 35.95
CA PHE A 197 -10.95 9.21 34.94
C PHE A 197 -9.69 10.08 34.89
N GLY A 198 -9.76 11.31 35.37
CA GLY A 198 -8.70 12.30 35.35
C GLY A 198 -8.51 13.02 34.00
N ASN A 199 -8.75 12.36 32.87
CA ASN A 199 -8.73 12.98 31.55
C ASN A 199 -9.63 12.26 30.53
N ASP A 200 -9.86 12.93 29.40
CA ASP A 200 -10.74 12.49 28.30
C ASP A 200 -10.24 11.19 27.63
N ILE A 201 -8.92 11.02 27.51
CA ILE A 201 -8.29 9.84 26.92
C ILE A 201 -8.64 8.58 27.72
N LYS A 202 -8.55 8.65 29.05
CA LYS A 202 -8.86 7.54 29.95
C LYS A 202 -10.34 7.18 29.93
N LEU A 203 -11.23 8.18 29.89
CA LEU A 203 -12.68 7.96 29.73
C LEU A 203 -12.99 7.23 28.43
N ARG A 204 -12.42 7.69 27.31
CA ARG A 204 -12.59 7.06 26.00
C ARG A 204 -12.08 5.63 25.94
N LEU A 205 -10.94 5.35 26.61
CA LEU A 205 -10.39 4.00 26.73
C LEU A 205 -11.33 3.08 27.51
N PHE A 206 -11.90 3.55 28.63
CA PHE A 206 -12.90 2.83 29.39
C PHE A 206 -14.14 2.50 28.54
N THR A 207 -14.74 3.49 27.88
CA THR A 207 -15.93 3.29 27.03
C THR A 207 -15.66 2.28 25.90
N LYS A 208 -14.49 2.38 25.27
CA LYS A 208 -14.06 1.45 24.21
C LYS A 208 -13.96 0.01 24.74
N LYS A 209 -13.36 -0.17 25.93
CA LYS A 209 -13.24 -1.48 26.59
C LYS A 209 -14.62 -2.04 27.00
N LEU A 210 -15.50 -1.21 27.53
CA LEU A 210 -16.86 -1.58 27.94
C LEU A 210 -17.67 -2.13 26.77
N LEU A 211 -17.80 -1.36 25.68
CA LEU A 211 -18.53 -1.82 24.49
C LEU A 211 -17.87 -3.07 23.89
N GLY A 212 -16.55 -3.14 23.89
CA GLY A 212 -15.80 -4.32 23.49
C GLY A 212 -16.18 -5.59 24.23
N ARG A 213 -16.28 -5.50 25.56
CA ARG A 213 -16.69 -6.62 26.41
C ARG A 213 -18.12 -7.05 26.10
N ILE A 214 -19.03 -6.11 25.89
CA ILE A 214 -20.44 -6.41 25.59
C ILE A 214 -20.58 -7.09 24.23
N VAL A 215 -19.92 -6.57 23.18
CA VAL A 215 -19.93 -7.22 21.85
C VAL A 215 -19.34 -8.62 21.92
N PHE A 216 -18.29 -8.82 22.72
CA PHE A 216 -17.73 -10.15 22.92
C PHE A 216 -18.73 -11.11 23.57
N LEU A 217 -19.48 -10.67 24.59
CA LEU A 217 -20.54 -11.47 25.17
C LEU A 217 -21.62 -11.84 24.14
N TYR A 218 -21.95 -10.94 23.20
CA TYR A 218 -22.85 -11.23 22.08
C TYR A 218 -22.38 -12.41 21.22
N PHE A 219 -21.07 -12.51 20.92
CA PHE A 219 -20.53 -13.69 20.24
C PHE A 219 -20.66 -14.97 21.07
N LEU A 220 -20.51 -14.89 22.41
CA LEU A 220 -20.66 -16.04 23.31
C LEU A 220 -22.10 -16.55 23.41
N GLU A 221 -23.09 -15.65 23.54
CA GLU A 221 -24.49 -16.06 23.56
C GLU A 221 -24.91 -16.66 22.22
N LYS A 222 -24.37 -16.20 21.08
CA LYS A 222 -24.65 -16.86 19.79
C LYS A 222 -24.14 -18.29 19.71
N LYS A 223 -22.98 -18.59 20.30
CA LYS A 223 -22.50 -19.97 20.46
C LYS A 223 -23.40 -20.80 21.40
N GLY A 224 -24.23 -20.16 22.23
CA GLY A 224 -25.07 -20.81 23.23
C GLY A 224 -24.32 -21.13 24.52
N TRP A 225 -23.23 -20.43 24.81
CA TRP A 225 -22.41 -20.65 26.00
C TRP A 225 -22.80 -19.76 27.19
N LEU A 226 -23.58 -18.70 26.97
CA LEU A 226 -24.13 -17.90 28.07
C LEU A 226 -25.47 -18.48 28.53
N GLY A 227 -25.66 -18.58 29.84
CA GLY A 227 -26.92 -19.04 30.43
C GLY A 227 -27.22 -20.53 30.24
N SER A 228 -26.23 -21.33 29.86
CA SER A 228 -26.40 -22.76 29.55
C SER A 228 -26.67 -23.61 30.79
N ASP A 229 -27.41 -24.70 30.58
CA ASP A 229 -27.47 -25.85 31.49
C ASP A 229 -26.25 -26.75 31.30
N ASN A 230 -26.06 -27.75 32.19
CA ASN A 230 -24.90 -28.64 32.38
C ASN A 230 -24.18 -29.23 31.13
N ASN A 231 -24.73 -29.07 29.92
CA ASN A 231 -24.25 -29.68 28.68
C ASN A 231 -23.76 -28.69 27.59
N TRP A 232 -23.70 -27.37 27.85
CA TRP A 232 -23.23 -26.34 26.90
C TRP A 232 -23.97 -26.22 25.55
N LYS A 233 -25.12 -26.90 25.41
CA LYS A 233 -25.85 -27.04 24.14
C LYS A 233 -27.15 -26.23 24.05
N ASN A 234 -27.63 -25.68 25.18
CA ASN A 234 -28.95 -25.05 25.29
C ASN A 234 -28.88 -23.65 25.93
N GLY A 235 -27.74 -22.96 25.90
CA GLY A 235 -27.68 -21.58 26.36
C GLY A 235 -28.56 -20.65 25.53
N ASP A 236 -29.01 -19.57 26.16
CA ASP A 236 -29.94 -18.63 25.53
C ASP A 236 -29.18 -17.70 24.58
N LYS A 237 -29.59 -17.67 23.30
CA LYS A 237 -28.98 -16.83 22.26
C LYS A 237 -29.34 -15.33 22.36
N LYS A 238 -30.14 -14.94 23.35
CA LYS A 238 -30.47 -13.57 23.76
C LYS A 238 -30.37 -13.41 25.29
N PHE A 239 -29.42 -14.12 25.90
CA PHE A 239 -29.27 -14.17 27.35
C PHE A 239 -29.17 -12.78 27.97
N LEU A 240 -28.38 -11.87 27.38
CA LEU A 240 -28.16 -10.53 27.94
C LEU A 240 -29.44 -9.70 27.95
N THR A 241 -30.16 -9.62 26.82
CA THR A 241 -31.40 -8.84 26.72
C THR A 241 -32.50 -9.42 27.61
N LYS A 242 -32.64 -10.75 27.67
CA LYS A 242 -33.63 -11.36 28.56
C LYS A 242 -33.30 -11.17 30.03
N CYS A 243 -32.01 -11.18 30.39
CA CYS A 243 -31.55 -10.86 31.74
C CYS A 243 -31.92 -9.41 32.09
N PHE A 244 -31.70 -8.46 31.18
CA PHE A 244 -32.08 -7.07 31.33
C PHE A 244 -33.61 -6.88 31.47
N ASN A 245 -34.42 -7.61 30.69
CA ASN A 245 -35.87 -7.50 30.75
C ASN A 245 -36.53 -8.33 31.87
N ASN A 246 -35.74 -9.07 32.67
CA ASN A 246 -36.23 -10.07 33.65
C ASN A 246 -37.12 -11.15 33.02
N GLU A 247 -36.79 -11.56 31.79
CA GLU A 247 -37.49 -12.58 30.99
C GLU A 247 -36.77 -13.94 31.02
N CYS A 248 -35.68 -14.07 31.77
CA CYS A 248 -35.03 -15.36 31.98
C CYS A 248 -35.93 -16.28 32.82
N ASP A 249 -35.85 -17.60 32.57
CA ASP A 249 -36.49 -18.64 33.42
C ASP A 249 -35.97 -18.65 34.88
N ARG A 250 -34.99 -17.79 35.17
CA ARG A 250 -34.31 -17.63 36.45
C ARG A 250 -34.58 -16.19 36.91
N TYR A 251 -35.20 -16.03 38.09
CA TYR A 251 -35.41 -14.72 38.68
C TYR A 251 -34.07 -14.08 39.03
N ILE A 252 -33.74 -13.00 38.32
CA ILE A 252 -32.53 -12.19 38.50
C ILE A 252 -33.04 -10.83 38.97
N ASN A 253 -32.59 -10.36 40.14
CA ASN A 253 -32.97 -9.04 40.64
C ASN A 253 -31.73 -8.14 40.59
N TYR A 254 -31.83 -6.99 39.93
CA TYR A 254 -30.77 -6.00 39.86
C TYR A 254 -31.34 -4.59 39.97
N GLU A 255 -30.54 -3.66 40.51
CA GLU A 255 -30.87 -2.23 40.52
C GLU A 255 -30.10 -1.51 39.40
N ASN A 256 -28.79 -1.79 39.28
CA ASN A 256 -27.93 -1.27 38.24
C ASN A 256 -27.36 -2.40 37.39
N TYR A 257 -27.74 -2.48 36.12
CA TYR A 257 -27.39 -3.61 35.26
C TYR A 257 -25.87 -3.77 35.07
N TYR A 258 -25.14 -2.65 35.00
CA TYR A 258 -23.70 -2.70 34.87
C TYR A 258 -23.03 -3.32 36.11
N MET A 259 -23.34 -2.80 37.29
CA MET A 259 -22.71 -3.20 38.55
C MET A 259 -23.16 -4.59 39.02
N ASP A 260 -24.45 -4.89 38.90
CA ASP A 260 -25.04 -6.10 39.47
C ASP A 260 -24.97 -7.31 38.54
N ILE A 261 -24.87 -7.09 37.22
CA ILE A 261 -24.89 -8.16 36.21
C ILE A 261 -23.61 -8.19 35.38
N LEU A 262 -23.29 -7.12 34.65
CA LEU A 262 -22.16 -7.14 33.70
C LEU A 262 -20.80 -7.24 34.39
N GLN A 263 -20.57 -6.49 35.48
CA GLN A 263 -19.30 -6.58 36.22
C GLN A 263 -19.05 -7.98 36.80
N PRO A 264 -20.03 -8.64 37.46
CA PRO A 264 -19.88 -10.04 37.87
C PRO A 264 -19.62 -10.98 36.71
N ILE A 265 -20.30 -10.81 35.56
CA ILE A 265 -20.01 -11.61 34.37
C ILE A 265 -18.54 -11.39 33.93
N PHE A 266 -18.10 -10.15 33.81
CA PHE A 266 -16.75 -9.83 33.35
C PHE A 266 -15.69 -10.38 34.30
N PHE A 267 -15.76 -10.02 35.58
CA PHE A 267 -14.62 -10.16 36.49
C PHE A 267 -14.66 -11.42 37.34
N GLU A 268 -15.82 -12.04 37.49
CA GLU A 268 -15.98 -13.28 38.24
C GLU A 268 -16.23 -14.41 37.25
N ALA A 269 -17.33 -14.35 36.49
CA ALA A 269 -17.73 -15.43 35.58
C ALA A 269 -16.65 -15.74 34.54
N LEU A 270 -16.23 -14.76 33.73
CA LEU A 270 -15.29 -15.03 32.65
C LEU A 270 -13.83 -15.09 33.10
N ASN A 271 -13.51 -14.69 34.33
CA ASN A 271 -12.13 -14.46 34.78
C ASN A 271 -11.69 -15.27 36.01
N GLU A 272 -12.60 -15.97 36.70
CA GLU A 272 -12.27 -16.88 37.80
C GLU A 272 -12.64 -18.32 37.45
N LYS A 273 -11.78 -19.29 37.80
CA LYS A 273 -12.09 -20.71 37.58
C LYS A 273 -13.09 -21.19 38.63
N ARG A 274 -14.14 -21.89 38.20
CA ARG A 274 -15.21 -22.42 39.07
C ARG A 274 -15.45 -23.90 38.81
N ASP A 275 -16.07 -24.57 39.78
CA ASP A 275 -16.46 -25.97 39.63
C ASP A 275 -17.56 -26.12 38.59
N ASN A 276 -17.31 -26.98 37.57
CA ASN A 276 -18.17 -27.18 36.40
C ASN A 276 -18.61 -25.87 35.71
N ASP A 277 -17.81 -24.79 35.85
CA ASP A 277 -18.11 -23.45 35.34
C ASP A 277 -19.47 -22.88 35.77
N TYR A 278 -20.05 -23.39 36.86
CA TYR A 278 -21.32 -22.92 37.38
C TYR A 278 -21.14 -21.57 38.07
N PHE A 279 -22.02 -20.61 37.77
CA PHE A 279 -21.96 -19.25 38.31
C PHE A 279 -23.17 -18.97 39.21
N ASP A 280 -22.95 -18.99 40.52
CA ASP A 280 -24.01 -18.95 41.53
C ASP A 280 -24.90 -17.69 41.45
N LYS A 281 -24.33 -16.52 41.13
CA LYS A 281 -25.06 -15.25 41.08
C LYS A 281 -26.18 -15.26 40.05
N LEU A 282 -25.96 -15.90 38.90
CA LEU A 282 -26.94 -15.98 37.80
C LEU A 282 -27.52 -17.39 37.63
N LYS A 283 -27.12 -18.34 38.47
CA LYS A 283 -27.61 -19.73 38.55
C LYS A 283 -27.54 -20.45 37.19
N CYS A 284 -26.43 -20.30 36.49
CA CYS A 284 -26.20 -20.91 35.18
C CYS A 284 -24.72 -21.22 34.95
N GLN A 285 -24.40 -22.02 33.94
CA GLN A 285 -23.02 -22.18 33.50
C GLN A 285 -22.55 -20.97 32.69
N MET A 286 -21.31 -20.54 32.93
CA MET A 286 -20.64 -19.48 32.19
C MET A 286 -19.16 -19.80 32.01
N PRO A 287 -18.61 -19.65 30.79
CA PRO A 287 -17.29 -20.14 30.46
C PRO A 287 -16.19 -19.38 31.22
N PHE A 288 -15.17 -20.08 31.70
CA PHE A 288 -13.95 -19.45 32.21
C PHE A 288 -12.95 -19.19 31.07
N LEU A 289 -12.51 -17.94 30.93
CA LEU A 289 -11.67 -17.50 29.82
C LEU A 289 -10.21 -17.21 30.18
N ASN A 290 -9.81 -17.28 31.45
CA ASN A 290 -8.40 -17.16 31.88
C ASN A 290 -7.72 -15.80 31.58
N GLY A 291 -8.43 -14.69 31.82
CA GLY A 291 -7.85 -13.34 31.79
C GLY A 291 -7.66 -12.71 30.41
N GLY A 292 -7.45 -11.39 30.36
CA GLY A 292 -7.38 -10.57 29.13
C GLY A 292 -8.29 -9.35 29.19
N LEU A 293 -9.16 -9.16 28.20
CA LEU A 293 -10.18 -8.09 28.17
C LEU A 293 -11.01 -8.02 29.47
N PHE A 294 -11.25 -9.18 30.09
CA PHE A 294 -12.04 -9.36 31.30
C PHE A 294 -11.25 -9.25 32.60
N SER A 295 -9.95 -8.95 32.53
CA SER A 295 -9.17 -8.61 33.72
C SER A 295 -9.51 -7.19 34.20
N LYS A 296 -9.60 -7.04 35.53
CA LYS A 296 -9.80 -5.74 36.19
C LYS A 296 -8.59 -4.83 35.94
N ASP A 297 -8.85 -3.57 35.62
CA ASP A 297 -7.83 -2.51 35.56
C ASP A 297 -8.12 -1.38 36.57
N GLU A 298 -7.36 -0.28 36.47
CA GLU A 298 -7.53 0.89 37.35
C GLU A 298 -8.90 1.58 37.19
N PHE A 299 -9.53 1.48 36.02
CA PHE A 299 -10.81 2.13 35.71
C PHE A 299 -12.00 1.30 36.19
N ASP A 300 -11.85 -0.02 36.21
CA ASP A 300 -12.89 -0.96 36.63
C ASP A 300 -13.25 -0.85 38.13
N ASN A 301 -12.43 -0.16 38.93
CA ASN A 301 -12.68 0.12 40.35
C ASN A 301 -13.23 1.54 40.61
N LEU A 302 -13.50 2.32 39.56
CA LEU A 302 -14.06 3.66 39.72
C LEU A 302 -15.53 3.57 40.13
N ASN A 303 -15.94 4.42 41.07
CA ASN A 303 -17.34 4.57 41.48
C ASN A 303 -18.13 5.41 40.46
N ILE A 304 -18.19 4.93 39.22
CA ILE A 304 -19.01 5.52 38.16
C ILE A 304 -20.42 4.93 38.18
N ILE A 305 -21.41 5.72 37.80
CA ILE A 305 -22.79 5.23 37.62
C ILE A 305 -23.09 5.25 36.13
N LEU A 306 -23.59 4.13 35.62
CA LEU A 306 -24.09 3.98 34.25
C LEU A 306 -25.58 3.62 34.32
N ASP A 307 -26.43 4.50 33.82
CA ASP A 307 -27.88 4.27 33.85
C ASP A 307 -28.30 3.11 32.94
N ASN A 308 -29.36 2.41 33.35
CA ASN A 308 -29.86 1.23 32.64
C ASN A 308 -30.33 1.53 31.20
N TYR A 309 -30.75 2.77 30.89
CA TYR A 309 -31.21 3.13 29.55
C TYR A 309 -30.08 3.01 28.49
N LEU A 310 -28.82 3.28 28.86
CA LEU A 310 -27.68 3.13 27.94
C LEU A 310 -27.56 1.67 27.45
N PHE A 311 -27.81 0.71 28.33
CA PHE A 311 -27.77 -0.72 27.97
C PHE A 311 -28.97 -1.13 27.15
N LYS A 312 -30.14 -0.53 27.39
CA LYS A 312 -31.30 -0.71 26.53
C LYS A 312 -30.98 -0.31 25.08
N ASP A 313 -30.37 0.85 24.88
CA ASP A 313 -30.01 1.34 23.54
C ASP A 313 -28.95 0.44 22.87
N ILE A 314 -27.97 -0.05 23.65
CA ILE A 314 -27.00 -1.05 23.16
C ILE A 314 -27.72 -2.33 22.67
N PHE A 315 -28.63 -2.88 23.47
CA PHE A 315 -29.33 -4.11 23.12
C PHE A 315 -30.30 -3.93 21.95
N GLU A 316 -31.01 -2.79 21.88
CA GLU A 316 -31.85 -2.47 20.73
C GLU A 316 -31.06 -2.43 19.42
N VAL A 317 -29.85 -1.86 19.44
CA VAL A 317 -28.97 -1.87 18.28
C VAL A 317 -28.48 -3.29 18.00
N PHE A 318 -27.86 -3.97 18.97
CA PHE A 318 -27.20 -5.26 18.72
C PHE A 318 -28.19 -6.36 18.34
N ASP A 319 -29.36 -6.43 18.98
CA ASP A 319 -30.40 -7.42 18.66
C ASP A 319 -31.02 -7.20 17.27
N SER A 320 -30.83 -6.02 16.67
CA SER A 320 -31.26 -5.75 15.30
C SER A 320 -30.36 -6.38 14.22
N TYR A 321 -29.19 -6.92 14.62
CA TYR A 321 -28.25 -7.59 13.73
C TYR A 321 -28.06 -9.06 14.09
N ASN A 322 -27.79 -9.87 13.06
CA ASN A 322 -27.34 -11.24 13.27
C ASN A 322 -25.82 -11.24 13.53
N PHE A 323 -25.36 -12.01 14.51
CA PHE A 323 -23.94 -12.18 14.83
C PHE A 323 -23.51 -13.58 14.45
N THR A 324 -22.32 -13.72 13.86
CA THR A 324 -21.69 -14.99 13.54
C THR A 324 -20.35 -15.09 14.25
N ILE A 325 -20.03 -16.27 14.78
CA ILE A 325 -18.73 -16.54 15.41
C ILE A 325 -17.66 -16.88 14.37
N ILE A 326 -18.07 -17.19 13.14
CA ILE A 326 -17.16 -17.60 12.07
C ILE A 326 -16.72 -16.36 11.30
N GLU A 327 -15.41 -16.15 11.22
CA GLU A 327 -14.85 -15.07 10.41
C GLU A 327 -15.06 -15.36 8.91
N ASP A 328 -15.47 -14.35 8.16
CA ASP A 328 -15.64 -14.44 6.72
C ASP A 328 -14.29 -14.61 5.99
N SER A 329 -14.36 -15.18 4.78
CA SER A 329 -13.24 -15.25 3.83
C SER A 329 -13.64 -14.61 2.49
N PRO A 330 -12.68 -14.34 1.56
CA PRO A 330 -12.99 -13.80 0.24
C PRO A 330 -13.98 -14.64 -0.59
N ASP A 331 -14.04 -15.94 -0.33
CA ASP A 331 -14.85 -16.91 -1.09
C ASP A 331 -16.11 -17.36 -0.33
N ASP A 332 -16.16 -17.19 0.99
CA ASP A 332 -17.28 -17.62 1.84
C ASP A 332 -17.60 -16.54 2.87
N SER A 333 -18.79 -15.94 2.73
CA SER A 333 -19.24 -14.86 3.60
C SER A 333 -20.69 -15.06 4.07
N GLU A 334 -20.93 -14.74 5.32
CA GLU A 334 -22.26 -14.76 5.92
C GLU A 334 -22.74 -13.33 6.18
N VAL A 335 -23.98 -13.02 5.84
CA VAL A 335 -24.55 -11.67 6.01
C VAL A 335 -24.92 -11.42 7.47
N ALA A 336 -23.89 -11.34 8.29
CA ALA A 336 -23.92 -11.21 9.74
C ALA A 336 -22.71 -10.36 10.20
N ILE A 337 -22.71 -10.02 11.49
CA ILE A 337 -21.60 -9.38 12.16
C ILE A 337 -20.59 -10.44 12.56
N ASP A 338 -19.40 -10.39 11.96
CA ASP A 338 -18.30 -11.33 12.20
C ASP A 338 -17.21 -10.77 13.15
N PRO A 339 -16.28 -11.62 13.63
CA PRO A 339 -15.18 -11.17 14.47
C PRO A 339 -14.20 -10.19 13.82
N GLU A 340 -14.02 -10.22 12.48
CA GLU A 340 -13.12 -9.29 11.80
C GLU A 340 -13.62 -7.86 11.91
N MET A 341 -14.94 -7.66 11.86
CA MET A 341 -15.54 -6.34 11.98
C MET A 341 -15.15 -5.65 13.28
N LEU A 342 -14.88 -6.40 14.37
CA LEU A 342 -14.31 -5.83 15.60
C LEU A 342 -13.02 -5.07 15.31
N GLY A 343 -12.10 -5.66 14.53
CA GLY A 343 -10.86 -5.00 14.14
C GLY A 343 -11.13 -3.67 13.45
N ARG A 344 -12.02 -3.69 12.45
CA ARG A 344 -12.39 -2.50 11.67
C ARG A 344 -12.99 -1.41 12.55
N VAL A 345 -13.97 -1.76 13.40
CA VAL A 345 -14.66 -0.85 14.32
C VAL A 345 -13.70 -0.22 15.33
N PHE A 346 -12.89 -1.05 15.98
CA PHE A 346 -11.98 -0.59 17.02
C PHE A 346 -10.84 0.26 16.47
N GLU A 347 -10.35 -0.07 15.28
CA GLU A 347 -9.38 0.76 14.56
C GLU A 347 -10.03 2.08 14.12
N ASP A 348 -11.31 2.10 13.73
CA ASP A 348 -12.04 3.29 13.26
C ASP A 348 -12.42 4.28 14.37
N LEU A 349 -12.57 3.76 15.59
CA LEU A 349 -12.75 4.54 16.81
C LEU A 349 -11.44 5.07 17.39
N LEU A 350 -10.29 4.74 16.80
CA LEU A 350 -9.04 5.43 17.12
C LEU A 350 -9.10 6.84 16.54
N GLU A 351 -9.22 7.82 17.43
CA GLU A 351 -9.35 9.25 17.08
C GLU A 351 -8.13 9.81 16.34
N ASP A 352 -7.02 9.07 16.30
CA ASP A 352 -5.72 9.48 15.74
C ASP A 352 -5.36 8.83 14.38
N ARG A 353 -6.30 8.19 13.66
CA ARG A 353 -6.03 7.43 12.41
C ARG A 353 -5.13 8.17 11.40
N LYS A 354 -5.32 9.49 11.24
CA LYS A 354 -4.52 10.30 10.29
C LYS A 354 -3.10 10.59 10.79
N ASP A 355 -2.91 10.75 12.10
CA ASP A 355 -1.62 11.12 12.68
C ASP A 355 -0.70 9.91 12.89
N LYS A 356 -1.30 8.72 12.99
CA LYS A 356 -0.63 7.42 13.21
C LYS A 356 -0.42 6.60 11.93
N GLY A 357 -1.08 6.94 10.82
CA GLY A 357 -0.85 6.31 9.52
C GLY A 357 -1.22 4.82 9.45
N ALA A 358 -2.10 4.34 10.33
CA ALA A 358 -2.60 2.96 10.36
C ALA A 358 -3.89 2.84 9.52
N TYR A 359 -3.92 1.88 8.59
CA TYR A 359 -5.04 1.67 7.67
C TYR A 359 -5.47 0.20 7.63
N TYR A 360 -6.78 -0.02 7.66
CA TYR A 360 -7.39 -1.33 7.46
C TYR A 360 -6.99 -1.91 6.09
N THR A 361 -6.55 -3.17 6.06
CA THR A 361 -6.13 -3.84 4.83
C THR A 361 -7.27 -4.70 4.28
N PRO A 362 -7.65 -4.54 2.98
CA PRO A 362 -8.66 -5.38 2.35
C PRO A 362 -8.34 -6.87 2.45
N ARG A 363 -9.36 -7.70 2.72
CA ARG A 363 -9.26 -9.16 2.91
C ARG A 363 -8.53 -9.84 1.75
N GLU A 364 -8.89 -9.50 0.51
CA GLU A 364 -8.31 -10.11 -0.70
C GLU A 364 -6.79 -9.92 -0.77
N ILE A 365 -6.29 -8.78 -0.27
CA ILE A 365 -4.86 -8.50 -0.23
C ILE A 365 -4.18 -9.25 0.92
N VAL A 366 -4.82 -9.31 2.09
CA VAL A 366 -4.32 -10.09 3.24
C VAL A 366 -4.12 -11.55 2.82
N HIS A 367 -5.16 -12.19 2.27
CA HIS A 367 -5.09 -13.59 1.81
C HIS A 367 -4.01 -13.78 0.74
N TYR A 368 -3.95 -12.91 -0.27
CA TYR A 368 -2.91 -12.98 -1.30
C TYR A 368 -1.49 -12.93 -0.72
N MET A 369 -1.24 -12.00 0.23
CA MET A 369 0.07 -11.88 0.86
C MET A 369 0.42 -13.07 1.74
N CYS A 370 -0.54 -13.61 2.49
CA CYS A 370 -0.36 -14.82 3.28
C CYS A 370 -0.01 -16.02 2.38
N GLN A 371 -0.80 -16.25 1.33
CA GLN A 371 -0.58 -17.32 0.36
C GLN A 371 0.79 -17.20 -0.32
N LYS A 372 1.15 -16.02 -0.84
CA LYS A 372 2.46 -15.80 -1.46
C LYS A 372 3.61 -15.94 -0.47
N SER A 373 3.43 -15.57 0.80
CA SER A 373 4.45 -15.78 1.83
C SER A 373 4.67 -17.27 2.12
N ILE A 374 3.58 -18.05 2.23
CA ILE A 374 3.63 -19.51 2.39
C ILE A 374 4.29 -20.18 1.18
N ILE A 375 3.92 -19.78 -0.05
CA ILE A 375 4.53 -20.31 -1.28
C ILE A 375 6.04 -20.06 -1.26
N ASN A 376 6.49 -18.82 -1.03
CA ASN A 376 7.91 -18.50 -1.02
C ASN A 376 8.67 -19.21 0.11
N TYR A 377 8.04 -19.42 1.27
CA TYR A 377 8.60 -20.19 2.37
C TYR A 377 8.78 -21.68 1.99
N LEU A 378 7.73 -22.33 1.49
CA LEU A 378 7.78 -23.74 1.08
C LEU A 378 8.80 -23.96 -0.06
N LEU A 379 8.92 -23.01 -0.99
CA LEU A 379 9.91 -23.05 -2.06
C LEU A 379 11.38 -23.03 -1.59
N ASN A 380 11.65 -22.73 -0.32
CA ASN A 380 12.99 -22.92 0.26
C ASN A 380 13.34 -24.39 0.49
N TYR A 381 12.33 -25.26 0.61
CA TYR A 381 12.48 -26.68 0.90
C TYR A 381 12.11 -27.57 -0.30
N PHE A 382 11.29 -27.05 -1.21
CA PHE A 382 10.70 -27.78 -2.32
C PHE A 382 10.99 -27.12 -3.67
N ASN A 383 11.31 -27.93 -4.68
CA ASN A 383 11.76 -27.44 -5.99
C ASN A 383 10.67 -27.40 -7.08
N ASP A 384 9.40 -27.67 -6.73
CA ASP A 384 8.28 -27.69 -7.68
C ASP A 384 7.33 -26.51 -7.42
N THR A 385 7.60 -25.40 -8.10
CA THR A 385 6.82 -24.17 -7.99
C THR A 385 5.36 -24.37 -8.35
N LEU A 386 5.07 -25.10 -9.44
CA LEU A 386 3.71 -25.29 -9.89
C LEU A 386 2.91 -26.11 -8.89
N ALA A 387 3.47 -27.21 -8.38
CA ALA A 387 2.78 -28.03 -7.39
C ALA A 387 2.49 -27.26 -6.09
N ILE A 388 3.44 -26.46 -5.60
CA ILE A 388 3.24 -25.65 -4.38
C ILE A 388 2.23 -24.52 -4.62
N GLU A 389 2.27 -23.84 -5.77
CA GLU A 389 1.27 -22.82 -6.10
C GLU A 389 -0.13 -23.42 -6.25
N GLU A 390 -0.28 -24.61 -6.82
CA GLU A 390 -1.57 -25.31 -6.90
C GLU A 390 -2.07 -25.80 -5.55
N LEU A 391 -1.18 -26.24 -4.65
CA LEU A 391 -1.55 -26.58 -3.28
C LEU A 391 -2.09 -25.36 -2.54
N VAL A 392 -1.39 -24.22 -2.62
CA VAL A 392 -1.74 -23.04 -1.80
C VAL A 392 -2.91 -22.26 -2.39
N PHE A 393 -2.90 -21.93 -3.69
CA PHE A 393 -3.97 -21.14 -4.30
C PHE A 393 -5.22 -21.95 -4.64
N LYS A 394 -5.06 -23.22 -5.04
CA LYS A 394 -6.18 -24.05 -5.52
C LYS A 394 -6.55 -25.18 -4.55
N GLN A 395 -5.83 -25.31 -3.43
CA GLN A 395 -6.05 -26.38 -2.44
C GLN A 395 -6.04 -27.79 -3.04
N ARG A 396 -5.27 -28.01 -4.12
CA ARG A 396 -5.17 -29.30 -4.80
C ARG A 396 -4.13 -30.21 -4.13
N THR A 397 -4.56 -31.42 -3.75
CA THR A 397 -3.73 -32.41 -3.05
C THR A 397 -3.57 -33.73 -3.82
N ASP A 398 -4.14 -33.83 -5.02
CA ASP A 398 -4.11 -35.02 -5.88
C ASP A 398 -2.80 -35.18 -6.66
N ASN A 399 -1.99 -34.12 -6.74
CA ASN A 399 -0.68 -34.14 -7.37
C ASN A 399 0.30 -35.12 -6.66
N ASN A 400 0.99 -35.97 -7.43
CA ASN A 400 1.95 -36.94 -6.92
C ASN A 400 3.09 -36.33 -6.09
N PHE A 401 3.57 -35.13 -6.46
CA PHE A 401 4.57 -34.39 -5.71
C PHE A 401 4.08 -34.05 -4.30
N ILE A 402 2.85 -33.54 -4.20
CA ILE A 402 2.23 -33.16 -2.92
C ILE A 402 2.01 -34.39 -2.05
N ARG A 403 1.45 -35.47 -2.60
CA ARG A 403 1.22 -36.72 -1.85
C ARG A 403 2.51 -37.31 -1.28
N LYS A 404 3.60 -37.29 -2.06
CA LYS A 404 4.89 -37.81 -1.63
C LYS A 404 5.51 -36.97 -0.50
N ASN A 405 5.31 -35.66 -0.53
CA ASN A 405 5.90 -34.72 0.43
C ASN A 405 4.94 -34.24 1.53
N ALA A 406 3.71 -34.78 1.59
CA ALA A 406 2.64 -34.29 2.46
C ALA A 406 3.06 -34.12 3.94
N LYS A 407 3.71 -35.15 4.52
CA LYS A 407 4.19 -35.11 5.91
C LYS A 407 5.26 -34.05 6.16
N GLU A 408 6.13 -33.84 5.18
CA GLU A 408 7.18 -32.82 5.30
C GLU A 408 6.57 -31.43 5.15
N ILE A 409 5.66 -31.22 4.20
CA ILE A 409 4.91 -29.97 4.05
C ILE A 409 4.15 -29.66 5.34
N GLU A 410 3.46 -30.65 5.92
CA GLU A 410 2.78 -30.52 7.20
C GLU A 410 3.74 -30.09 8.32
N ASN A 411 4.89 -30.77 8.44
CA ASN A 411 5.88 -30.45 9.45
C ASN A 411 6.46 -29.03 9.27
N GLN A 412 6.72 -28.58 8.03
CA GLN A 412 7.19 -27.22 7.78
C GLN A 412 6.13 -26.18 8.17
N LEU A 413 4.87 -26.39 7.76
CA LEU A 413 3.78 -25.45 8.06
C LEU A 413 3.41 -25.39 9.55
N LEU A 414 3.52 -26.50 10.29
CA LEU A 414 3.28 -26.53 11.74
C LEU A 414 4.36 -25.81 12.55
N ASN A 415 5.55 -25.63 11.99
CA ASN A 415 6.71 -25.05 12.69
C ASN A 415 7.14 -23.68 12.17
N ILE A 416 6.50 -23.17 11.11
CA ILE A 416 6.75 -21.85 10.54
C ILE A 416 6.64 -20.76 11.62
N LYS A 417 7.60 -19.84 11.70
CA LYS A 417 7.58 -18.69 12.64
C LYS A 417 7.26 -17.40 11.87
N VAL A 418 6.13 -16.79 12.19
CA VAL A 418 5.57 -15.62 11.53
C VAL A 418 5.48 -14.45 12.50
N LEU A 419 6.02 -13.29 12.14
CA LEU A 419 5.90 -12.05 12.91
C LEU A 419 5.17 -10.96 12.13
N ASP A 420 4.18 -10.34 12.77
CA ASP A 420 3.70 -9.02 12.39
C ASP A 420 4.22 -7.95 13.38
N PRO A 421 5.16 -7.07 12.97
CA PRO A 421 5.75 -6.07 13.85
C PRO A 421 4.84 -4.86 14.09
N ALA A 422 3.68 -4.77 13.44
CA ALA A 422 2.66 -3.75 13.64
C ALA A 422 1.28 -4.41 13.49
N ILE A 423 1.00 -5.35 14.40
CA ILE A 423 -0.10 -6.33 14.25
C ILE A 423 -1.48 -5.70 14.10
N GLY A 424 -1.72 -4.50 14.64
CA GLY A 424 -3.02 -3.86 14.63
C GLY A 424 -4.09 -4.79 15.20
N SER A 425 -5.24 -4.88 14.54
CA SER A 425 -6.32 -5.82 14.91
C SER A 425 -6.03 -7.29 14.58
N GLY A 426 -4.86 -7.65 14.05
CA GLY A 426 -4.47 -9.04 13.78
C GLY A 426 -4.84 -9.58 12.40
N ALA A 427 -5.05 -8.73 11.39
CA ALA A 427 -5.47 -9.15 10.06
C ALA A 427 -4.53 -10.18 9.39
N PHE A 428 -3.21 -9.89 9.31
CA PHE A 428 -2.27 -10.84 8.68
C PHE A 428 -2.04 -12.11 9.50
N PRO A 429 -1.89 -12.04 10.83
CA PRO A 429 -1.79 -13.25 11.64
C PRO A 429 -3.03 -14.16 11.55
N MET A 430 -4.24 -13.59 11.51
CA MET A 430 -5.48 -14.33 11.25
C MET A 430 -5.50 -14.92 9.84
N GLY A 431 -5.13 -14.15 8.82
CA GLY A 431 -5.00 -14.64 7.44
C GLY A 431 -4.02 -15.82 7.32
N MET A 432 -2.85 -15.72 7.94
CA MET A 432 -1.86 -16.81 7.99
C MET A 432 -2.41 -18.06 8.68
N LEU A 433 -3.11 -17.91 9.81
CA LEU A 433 -3.77 -19.02 10.49
C LEU A 433 -4.77 -19.72 9.56
N HIS A 434 -5.64 -18.95 8.91
CA HIS A 434 -6.65 -19.50 8.00
C HIS A 434 -6.03 -20.26 6.81
N GLU A 435 -5.02 -19.68 6.16
CA GLU A 435 -4.35 -20.32 5.03
C GLU A 435 -3.64 -21.62 5.44
N ILE A 436 -2.90 -21.60 6.55
CA ILE A 436 -2.19 -22.81 7.04
C ILE A 436 -3.21 -23.91 7.40
N VAL A 437 -4.25 -23.58 8.17
CA VAL A 437 -5.30 -24.54 8.56
C VAL A 437 -6.01 -25.10 7.33
N SER A 438 -6.31 -24.26 6.34
CA SER A 438 -6.94 -24.68 5.09
C SER A 438 -6.06 -25.68 4.31
N ILE A 439 -4.76 -25.39 4.17
CA ILE A 439 -3.82 -26.30 3.49
C ILE A 439 -3.72 -27.63 4.24
N LEU A 440 -3.53 -27.59 5.56
CA LEU A 440 -3.31 -28.78 6.38
C LEU A 440 -4.56 -29.66 6.48
N SER A 441 -5.75 -29.08 6.62
CA SER A 441 -7.01 -29.84 6.64
C SER A 441 -7.35 -30.48 5.28
N ASN A 442 -6.86 -29.90 4.18
CA ASN A 442 -6.97 -30.54 2.86
C ASN A 442 -5.97 -31.67 2.65
N ILE A 443 -4.80 -31.61 3.30
CA ILE A 443 -3.81 -32.69 3.32
C ILE A 443 -4.30 -33.85 4.20
N ASP A 444 -4.78 -33.56 5.41
CA ASP A 444 -5.37 -34.52 6.34
C ASP A 444 -6.81 -34.13 6.69
N LYS A 445 -7.77 -34.77 6.02
CA LYS A 445 -9.21 -34.57 6.24
C LYS A 445 -9.71 -35.09 7.60
N THR A 446 -8.87 -35.78 8.37
CA THR A 446 -9.20 -36.29 9.69
C THR A 446 -8.67 -35.43 10.84
N ALA A 447 -7.92 -34.36 10.52
CA ALA A 447 -7.36 -33.45 11.50
C ALA A 447 -8.44 -32.75 12.34
N ASP A 448 -8.20 -32.68 13.65
CA ASP A 448 -8.99 -31.85 14.56
C ASP A 448 -8.62 -30.37 14.32
N ILE A 449 -9.54 -29.62 13.72
CA ILE A 449 -9.33 -28.22 13.32
C ILE A 449 -9.08 -27.33 14.54
N GLY A 450 -9.79 -27.56 15.65
CA GLY A 450 -9.63 -26.79 16.88
C GLY A 450 -8.23 -26.96 17.47
N GLN A 451 -7.77 -28.22 17.58
CA GLN A 451 -6.40 -28.53 18.03
C GLN A 451 -5.35 -27.98 17.08
N LEU A 452 -5.59 -28.06 15.76
CA LEU A 452 -4.67 -27.56 14.75
C LEU A 452 -4.51 -26.04 14.84
N LYS A 453 -5.62 -25.30 14.91
CA LYS A 453 -5.62 -23.84 15.11
C LYS A 453 -4.84 -23.48 16.37
N ARG A 454 -5.13 -24.15 17.48
CA ARG A 454 -4.44 -23.93 18.75
C ARG A 454 -2.93 -24.13 18.62
N LYS A 455 -2.51 -25.23 17.99
CA LYS A 455 -1.08 -25.53 17.79
C LYS A 455 -0.39 -24.46 16.94
N ILE A 456 -1.02 -23.97 15.88
CA ILE A 456 -0.47 -22.91 15.02
C ILE A 456 -0.39 -21.59 15.79
N ILE A 457 -1.45 -21.21 16.50
CA ILE A 457 -1.49 -19.98 17.30
C ILE A 457 -0.39 -19.99 18.38
N GLU A 458 -0.22 -21.11 19.08
CA GLU A 458 0.77 -21.24 20.16
C GLU A 458 2.21 -21.32 19.65
N ASN A 459 2.46 -21.89 18.47
CA ASN A 459 3.82 -22.15 17.99
C ASN A 459 4.30 -21.18 16.89
N SER A 460 3.41 -20.67 16.05
CA SER A 460 3.79 -20.04 14.78
C SER A 460 3.56 -18.54 14.73
N ILE A 461 2.64 -18.00 15.52
CA ILE A 461 2.17 -16.63 15.37
C ILE A 461 2.75 -15.69 16.43
N TYR A 462 3.36 -14.59 15.99
CA TYR A 462 3.93 -13.55 16.83
C TYR A 462 3.49 -12.16 16.35
N GLY A 463 3.31 -11.23 17.28
CA GLY A 463 2.79 -9.90 16.98
C GLY A 463 3.24 -8.84 17.98
N ILE A 464 3.50 -7.63 17.50
CA ILE A 464 3.81 -6.48 18.36
C ILE A 464 2.97 -5.29 17.88
N ASP A 465 2.37 -4.57 18.83
CA ASP A 465 1.79 -3.25 18.58
C ASP A 465 2.15 -2.26 19.68
N ILE A 466 2.21 -0.97 19.35
CA ILE A 466 2.42 0.07 20.36
C ILE A 466 1.13 0.34 21.15
N GLU A 467 -0.04 0.02 20.59
CA GLU A 467 -1.33 0.22 21.23
C GLU A 467 -1.84 -1.04 21.92
N GLN A 468 -2.06 -0.95 23.24
CA GLN A 468 -2.65 -2.03 24.01
C GLN A 468 -4.03 -2.46 23.48
N SER A 469 -4.84 -1.52 23.01
CA SER A 469 -6.18 -1.86 22.49
C SER A 469 -6.11 -2.75 21.25
N ALA A 470 -5.14 -2.53 20.35
CA ALA A 470 -4.91 -3.34 19.16
C ALA A 470 -4.52 -4.78 19.52
N VAL A 471 -3.56 -4.92 20.44
CA VAL A 471 -3.11 -6.22 20.97
C VAL A 471 -4.27 -7.03 21.57
N GLU A 472 -5.13 -6.39 22.36
CA GLU A 472 -6.26 -7.09 22.97
C GLU A 472 -7.29 -7.55 21.93
N ILE A 473 -7.58 -6.75 20.89
CA ILE A 473 -8.48 -7.16 19.81
C ILE A 473 -7.91 -8.36 19.03
N ALA A 474 -6.62 -8.33 18.69
CA ALA A 474 -5.97 -9.43 17.99
C ALA A 474 -6.09 -10.73 18.79
N LYS A 475 -5.84 -10.69 20.11
CA LYS A 475 -6.01 -11.85 21.01
C LYS A 475 -7.46 -12.36 21.02
N LEU A 476 -8.44 -11.46 21.06
CA LEU A 476 -9.86 -11.83 21.06
C LEU A 476 -10.28 -12.50 19.74
N ARG A 477 -9.78 -12.01 18.59
CA ARG A 477 -10.05 -12.63 17.29
C ARG A 477 -9.46 -14.05 17.21
N PHE A 478 -8.22 -14.23 17.66
CA PHE A 478 -7.64 -15.58 17.76
C PHE A 478 -8.48 -16.51 18.61
N TRP A 479 -9.02 -16.00 19.72
CA TRP A 479 -9.87 -16.78 20.58
C TRP A 479 -11.19 -17.17 19.93
N LEU A 480 -11.91 -16.20 19.35
CA LEU A 480 -13.15 -16.46 18.63
C LEU A 480 -12.95 -17.50 17.53
N SER A 481 -11.79 -17.46 16.86
CA SER A 481 -11.43 -18.44 15.83
C SER A 481 -11.32 -19.88 16.34
N ILE A 482 -10.95 -20.09 17.62
CA ILE A 482 -10.88 -21.41 18.27
C ILE A 482 -12.26 -21.84 18.73
N VAL A 483 -13.02 -20.93 19.35
CA VAL A 483 -14.37 -21.19 19.87
C VAL A 483 -15.33 -21.72 18.82
N VAL A 484 -15.15 -21.33 17.56
CA VAL A 484 -15.93 -21.86 16.43
C VAL A 484 -15.91 -23.39 16.40
N ASP A 485 -14.75 -24.02 16.59
CA ASP A 485 -14.57 -25.45 16.38
C ASP A 485 -14.72 -26.29 17.66
N GLU A 486 -14.87 -25.64 18.82
CA GLU A 486 -15.00 -26.33 20.11
C GLU A 486 -16.47 -26.57 20.51
N ASP A 487 -16.75 -27.77 21.00
CA ASP A 487 -18.09 -28.16 21.51
C ASP A 487 -18.32 -27.67 22.95
N LYS A 488 -17.25 -27.53 23.72
CA LYS A 488 -17.27 -27.08 25.12
C LYS A 488 -16.31 -25.90 25.28
N PRO A 489 -16.56 -25.01 26.24
CA PRO A 489 -15.62 -23.94 26.52
C PRO A 489 -14.27 -24.50 26.94
N ILE A 490 -13.23 -24.12 26.20
CA ILE A 490 -11.84 -24.34 26.56
C ILE A 490 -11.24 -22.97 26.88
N PRO A 491 -10.48 -22.85 27.98
CA PRO A 491 -9.78 -21.61 28.29
C PRO A 491 -8.85 -21.16 27.14
N LEU A 492 -8.65 -19.85 27.03
CA LEU A 492 -7.73 -19.24 26.06
C LEU A 492 -6.38 -19.98 26.00
N PRO A 493 -5.84 -20.30 24.80
CA PRO A 493 -4.43 -20.60 24.70
C PRO A 493 -3.65 -19.40 25.22
N ASN A 494 -2.56 -19.67 25.91
CA ASN A 494 -1.81 -18.60 26.55
C ASN A 494 -1.01 -17.84 25.48
N LEU A 495 -1.55 -16.71 25.02
CA LEU A 495 -0.95 -15.80 24.02
C LEU A 495 0.12 -14.87 24.63
N PHE A 496 0.39 -14.96 25.93
CA PHE A 496 1.44 -14.15 26.56
C PHE A 496 2.80 -14.48 25.95
N TYR A 497 3.61 -13.44 25.75
CA TYR A 497 4.91 -13.50 25.07
C TYR A 497 4.86 -13.89 23.58
N LYS A 498 3.67 -13.94 22.97
CA LYS A 498 3.49 -14.06 21.50
C LYS A 498 2.92 -12.79 20.88
N ILE A 499 1.87 -12.23 21.48
CA ILE A 499 1.27 -10.96 21.06
C ILE A 499 1.47 -9.94 22.18
N MET A 500 2.27 -8.90 21.92
CA MET A 500 2.80 -8.01 22.95
C MET A 500 2.64 -6.53 22.64
N VAL A 501 2.52 -5.74 23.70
CA VAL A 501 2.61 -4.28 23.63
C VAL A 501 4.07 -3.86 23.65
N GLY A 502 4.49 -3.00 22.74
CA GLY A 502 5.84 -2.43 22.73
C GLY A 502 6.17 -1.62 21.47
N ASN A 503 7.31 -0.92 21.51
CA ASN A 503 7.84 -0.24 20.34
C ASN A 503 8.72 -1.18 19.51
N SER A 504 8.21 -1.65 18.38
CA SER A 504 8.90 -2.62 17.52
C SER A 504 10.24 -2.14 16.94
N LEU A 505 10.52 -0.83 16.96
CA LEU A 505 11.73 -0.24 16.39
C LEU A 505 12.87 -0.05 17.40
N LEU A 506 12.56 0.10 18.70
CA LEU A 506 13.52 0.53 19.71
C LEU A 506 13.78 -0.54 20.77
N GLU A 507 15.05 -0.85 21.00
CA GLU A 507 15.50 -1.81 22.02
C GLU A 507 16.38 -1.16 23.09
N THR A 508 16.84 0.08 22.86
CA THR A 508 17.84 0.77 23.70
C THR A 508 17.42 2.18 24.07
N ILE A 509 18.01 2.72 25.14
CA ILE A 509 17.86 4.12 25.57
C ILE A 509 19.18 4.83 25.25
N ASN A 510 19.26 5.56 24.14
CA ASN A 510 20.49 6.23 23.66
C ASN A 510 21.73 5.33 23.78
N ASP A 511 21.74 4.21 23.05
CA ASP A 511 22.77 3.16 23.03
C ASP A 511 22.92 2.30 24.29
N PHE A 512 22.24 2.64 25.39
CA PHE A 512 22.16 1.76 26.55
C PHE A 512 21.18 0.62 26.27
N ASP A 513 21.71 -0.60 26.15
CA ASP A 513 20.95 -1.85 26.06
C ASP A 513 20.94 -2.51 27.44
N PRO A 514 19.78 -2.55 28.15
CA PRO A 514 19.67 -3.18 29.47
C PRO A 514 20.02 -4.67 29.47
N LEU A 515 20.01 -5.33 28.30
CA LEU A 515 20.27 -6.76 28.12
C LEU A 515 21.65 -7.04 27.51
N LYS A 516 22.49 -6.02 27.32
CA LYS A 516 23.84 -6.21 26.79
C LYS A 516 24.74 -6.85 27.84
N LYS A 517 25.49 -7.88 27.42
CA LYS A 517 26.50 -8.55 28.25
C LYS A 517 27.65 -7.59 28.55
N ASP A 518 27.90 -7.33 29.83
CA ASP A 518 29.05 -6.53 30.30
C ASP A 518 30.32 -7.39 30.24
N SER A 519 31.23 -7.10 29.30
CA SER A 519 32.50 -7.85 29.16
C SER A 519 33.49 -7.64 30.32
N ASN A 520 33.24 -6.65 31.19
CA ASN A 520 34.08 -6.31 32.34
C ASN A 520 33.41 -6.61 33.71
N SER A 521 32.24 -7.23 33.72
CA SER A 521 31.57 -7.66 34.95
C SER A 521 32.14 -9.01 35.39
N LEU A 522 32.80 -9.04 36.55
CA LEU A 522 33.21 -10.26 37.27
C LEU A 522 32.01 -11.03 37.89
N PHE A 523 30.77 -10.66 37.56
CA PHE A 523 29.55 -11.28 38.09
C PHE A 523 28.89 -12.17 37.05
N SER A 524 28.87 -13.48 37.34
CA SER A 524 28.19 -14.54 36.60
C SER A 524 26.66 -14.56 36.77
N THR A 525 26.10 -13.68 37.60
CA THR A 525 24.69 -13.72 38.04
C THR A 525 23.68 -13.22 36.99
N ASP A 526 24.05 -12.24 36.16
CA ASP A 526 23.16 -11.69 35.13
C ASP A 526 22.96 -12.65 33.96
N GLU A 527 24.02 -13.34 33.55
CA GLU A 527 23.93 -14.37 32.51
C GLU A 527 23.03 -15.51 32.97
N THR A 528 23.20 -15.97 34.22
CA THR A 528 22.32 -16.99 34.79
C THR A 528 20.86 -16.53 34.85
N LEU A 529 20.56 -15.25 35.10
CA LEU A 529 19.18 -14.79 35.22
C LEU A 529 18.47 -14.67 33.85
N ILE A 530 19.17 -14.22 32.82
CA ILE A 530 18.63 -14.20 31.45
C ILE A 530 18.43 -15.63 30.94
N ASP A 531 19.40 -16.50 31.15
CA ASP A 531 19.31 -17.91 30.78
C ASP A 531 18.17 -18.61 31.55
N ASP A 532 18.01 -18.31 32.85
CA ASP A 532 16.88 -18.77 33.67
C ASP A 532 15.54 -18.31 33.10
N ILE A 533 15.41 -17.03 32.70
CA ILE A 533 14.17 -16.52 32.09
C ILE A 533 13.88 -17.26 30.78
N GLN A 534 14.90 -17.52 29.96
CA GLN A 534 14.72 -18.30 28.72
C GLN A 534 14.27 -19.74 29.01
N ILE A 535 14.83 -20.37 30.04
CA ILE A 535 14.39 -21.70 30.51
C ILE A 535 12.95 -21.66 31.01
N LEU A 536 12.58 -20.64 31.79
CA LEU A 536 11.21 -20.46 32.28
C LEU A 536 10.23 -20.19 31.14
N LEU A 537 10.60 -19.39 30.14
CA LEU A 537 9.80 -19.19 28.93
C LEU A 537 9.60 -20.52 28.19
N HIS A 538 10.64 -21.34 28.06
CA HIS A 538 10.50 -22.68 27.47
C HIS A 538 9.57 -23.59 28.30
N LYS A 539 9.68 -23.57 29.65
CA LYS A 539 8.74 -24.29 30.53
C LYS A 539 7.32 -23.76 30.39
N PHE A 540 7.16 -22.44 30.30
CA PHE A 540 5.87 -21.77 30.12
C PHE A 540 5.18 -22.22 28.82
N TYR A 541 5.93 -22.33 27.71
CA TYR A 541 5.40 -22.81 26.45
C TYR A 541 5.02 -24.30 26.47
N ASN A 542 5.74 -25.13 27.23
CA ASN A 542 5.46 -26.57 27.33
C ASN A 542 4.44 -26.95 28.42
N ALA A 543 4.13 -26.06 29.35
CA ALA A 543 3.16 -26.31 30.41
C ALA A 543 1.77 -26.57 29.80
N SER A 544 1.06 -27.58 30.33
CA SER A 544 -0.26 -27.97 29.84
C SER A 544 -1.41 -27.40 30.68
N LEU A 545 -1.11 -26.98 31.92
CA LEU A 545 -2.09 -26.46 32.89
C LEU A 545 -1.98 -24.94 33.05
N ASN A 546 -3.11 -24.24 33.06
CA ASN A 546 -3.12 -22.78 33.18
C ASN A 546 -2.59 -22.27 34.53
N GLN A 547 -2.90 -22.95 35.64
CA GLN A 547 -2.38 -22.58 36.97
C GLN A 547 -0.84 -22.66 37.03
N GLU A 548 -0.26 -23.65 36.35
CA GLU A 548 1.19 -23.79 36.20
C GLU A 548 1.76 -22.65 35.36
N LYS A 549 1.13 -22.34 34.22
CA LYS A 549 1.52 -21.19 33.37
C LYS A 549 1.51 -19.86 34.12
N GLU A 550 0.48 -19.59 34.93
CA GLU A 550 0.40 -18.34 35.70
C GLU A 550 1.47 -18.26 36.80
N THR A 551 1.81 -19.40 37.41
CA THR A 551 2.91 -19.46 38.39
C THR A 551 4.24 -19.17 37.72
N ILE A 552 4.53 -19.83 36.60
CA ILE A 552 5.77 -19.63 35.81
C ILE A 552 5.83 -18.19 35.28
N ARG A 553 4.72 -17.65 34.79
CA ARG A 553 4.62 -16.25 34.35
C ARG A 553 5.01 -15.30 35.47
N THR A 554 4.43 -15.46 36.66
CA THR A 554 4.74 -14.60 37.81
C THR A 554 6.24 -14.65 38.14
N GLU A 555 6.85 -15.83 38.04
CA GLU A 555 8.30 -16.00 38.21
C GLU A 555 9.12 -15.28 37.11
N ILE A 556 8.72 -15.42 35.84
CA ILE A 556 9.34 -14.72 34.71
C ILE A 556 9.27 -13.20 34.92
N GLU A 557 8.09 -12.67 35.21
CA GLU A 557 7.86 -11.23 35.38
C GLU A 557 8.70 -10.68 36.54
N ASN A 558 8.74 -11.37 37.67
CA ASN A 558 9.57 -10.98 38.81
C ASN A 558 11.07 -10.95 38.47
N LYS A 559 11.58 -11.96 37.74
CA LYS A 559 12.98 -12.00 37.30
C LYS A 559 13.29 -10.87 36.31
N ILE A 560 12.38 -10.59 35.36
CA ILE A 560 12.51 -9.47 34.43
C ILE A 560 12.56 -8.14 35.19
N ASP A 561 11.67 -7.94 36.17
CA ASP A 561 11.65 -6.72 36.98
C ASP A 561 12.93 -6.55 37.79
N ILE A 562 13.50 -7.62 38.33
CA ILE A 562 14.79 -7.56 39.04
C ILE A 562 15.89 -7.06 38.09
N ILE A 563 16.07 -7.71 36.94
CA ILE A 563 17.13 -7.35 35.97
C ILE A 563 16.96 -5.91 35.49
N LEU A 564 15.76 -5.55 35.04
CA LEU A 564 15.51 -4.24 34.46
C LEU A 564 15.64 -3.14 35.52
N ASN A 565 15.09 -3.34 36.73
CA ASN A 565 15.21 -2.33 37.78
C ASN A 565 16.65 -2.09 38.19
N GLU A 566 17.46 -3.15 38.32
CA GLU A 566 18.88 -3.03 38.67
C GLU A 566 19.66 -2.30 37.56
N LYS A 567 19.57 -2.78 36.32
CA LYS A 567 20.32 -2.20 35.18
C LYS A 567 19.92 -0.76 34.90
N LEU A 568 18.61 -0.47 34.91
CA LEU A 568 18.11 0.88 34.67
C LEU A 568 18.40 1.83 35.84
N ALA A 569 18.44 1.34 37.09
CA ALA A 569 18.86 2.17 38.23
C ALA A 569 20.32 2.59 38.10
N LYS A 570 21.22 1.65 37.78
CA LYS A 570 22.64 1.95 37.52
C LYS A 570 22.81 2.99 36.41
N TYR A 571 22.13 2.80 35.28
CA TYR A 571 22.18 3.76 34.18
C TYR A 571 21.61 5.15 34.56
N LYS A 572 20.53 5.18 35.34
CA LYS A 572 19.98 6.44 35.88
C LYS A 572 21.00 7.17 36.76
N GLU A 573 21.72 6.46 37.63
CA GLU A 573 22.78 7.05 38.46
C GLU A 573 23.93 7.61 37.62
N GLU A 574 24.34 6.90 36.56
CA GLU A 574 25.35 7.36 35.61
C GLU A 574 24.92 8.68 34.93
N ILE A 575 23.68 8.76 34.45
CA ILE A 575 23.11 9.99 33.87
C ILE A 575 23.08 11.13 34.90
N GLN A 576 22.64 10.85 36.13
CA GLN A 576 22.62 11.85 37.20
C GLN A 576 24.02 12.34 37.60
N SER A 577 25.03 11.48 37.51
CA SER A 577 26.44 11.87 37.67
C SER A 577 26.89 12.78 36.54
N GLN A 578 26.56 12.46 35.28
CA GLN A 578 26.85 13.32 34.14
C GLN A 578 26.22 14.71 34.29
N LEU A 579 24.94 14.77 34.69
CA LEU A 579 24.24 16.04 34.95
C LEU A 579 24.93 16.88 36.03
N ARG A 580 25.43 16.26 37.11
CA ARG A 580 26.17 16.95 38.18
C ARG A 580 27.53 17.52 37.72
N ASN A 581 28.15 16.87 36.74
CA ASN A 581 29.46 17.26 36.21
C ASN A 581 29.39 18.35 35.13
N ILE A 582 28.19 18.76 34.67
CA ILE A 582 28.03 19.85 33.71
C ILE A 582 28.23 21.19 34.42
N ASN A 583 29.23 21.95 33.96
CA ASN A 583 29.65 23.19 34.60
C ASN A 583 28.67 24.34 34.29
N ILE A 584 27.91 24.76 35.31
CA ILE A 584 26.75 25.69 35.24
C ILE A 584 27.14 27.11 34.77
N LEU A 585 28.43 27.47 34.78
CA LEU A 585 28.90 28.83 34.55
C LEU A 585 28.95 29.27 33.06
N ASN A 586 28.72 28.37 32.09
CA ASN A 586 28.70 28.69 30.65
C ASN A 586 27.53 28.00 29.91
N PHE A 587 26.30 28.50 30.11
CA PHE A 587 25.12 28.03 29.36
C PHE A 587 25.17 28.46 27.88
N ASP A 588 25.76 27.61 27.04
CA ASP A 588 25.57 27.70 25.59
C ASP A 588 24.38 26.82 25.13
N LYS A 589 23.89 27.05 23.91
CA LYS A 589 22.80 26.25 23.31
C LYS A 589 23.11 24.75 23.18
N LYS A 590 24.39 24.35 23.28
CA LYS A 590 24.82 22.96 23.11
C LYS A 590 24.67 22.20 24.44
N GLN A 591 25.04 22.81 25.56
CA GLN A 591 24.87 22.24 26.89
C GLN A 591 23.39 22.09 27.26
N THR A 592 22.54 23.07 26.92
CA THR A 592 21.09 22.96 27.15
C THR A 592 20.50 21.72 26.48
N LYS A 593 20.85 21.44 25.22
CA LYS A 593 20.39 20.25 24.50
C LYS A 593 20.88 18.94 25.12
N ILE A 594 22.10 18.92 25.66
CA ILE A 594 22.64 17.75 26.35
C ILE A 594 21.84 17.49 27.64
N ILE A 595 21.57 18.53 28.43
CA ILE A 595 20.76 18.43 29.66
C ILE A 595 19.34 17.95 29.34
N GLU A 596 18.70 18.53 28.31
CA GLU A 596 17.37 18.10 27.84
C GLU A 596 17.38 16.61 27.47
N GLY A 597 18.34 16.16 26.65
CA GLY A 597 18.44 14.75 26.26
C GLY A 597 18.71 13.78 27.42
N LEU A 598 19.51 14.20 28.41
CA LEU A 598 19.76 13.40 29.62
C LEU A 598 18.51 13.31 30.53
N ASN A 599 17.75 14.41 30.66
CA ASN A 599 16.49 14.40 31.39
C ASN A 599 15.41 13.57 30.68
N ASP A 600 15.35 13.62 29.35
CA ASP A 600 14.47 12.76 28.55
C ASP A 600 14.79 11.27 28.79
N ASN A 601 16.07 10.91 28.85
CA ASN A 601 16.48 9.53 29.19
C ASN A 601 15.99 9.10 30.57
N ILE A 602 16.06 9.97 31.59
CA ILE A 602 15.51 9.67 32.92
C ILE A 602 14.00 9.43 32.84
N SER A 603 13.27 10.27 32.10
CA SER A 603 11.82 10.09 31.90
C SER A 603 11.50 8.74 31.26
N ILE A 604 12.27 8.35 30.24
CA ILE A 604 12.10 7.06 29.56
C ILE A 604 12.39 5.90 30.50
N ILE A 605 13.44 5.97 31.32
CA ILE A 605 13.75 4.94 32.33
C ILE A 605 12.54 4.69 33.23
N GLU A 606 11.89 5.75 33.73
CA GLU A 606 10.69 5.61 34.57
C GLU A 606 9.52 4.96 33.82
N LYS A 607 9.33 5.32 32.54
CA LYS A 607 8.29 4.69 31.69
C LYS A 607 8.60 3.25 31.31
N VAL A 608 9.88 2.86 31.18
CA VAL A 608 10.28 1.47 30.88
C VAL A 608 10.10 0.58 32.11
N LYS A 609 10.31 1.13 33.32
CA LYS A 609 10.01 0.43 34.58
C LYS A 609 8.51 0.17 34.78
N GLN A 610 7.65 0.99 34.20
CA GLN A 610 6.21 0.77 34.18
C GLN A 610 5.87 -0.23 33.06
N ARG A 611 5.73 -1.51 33.42
CA ARG A 611 5.38 -2.58 32.47
C ARG A 611 3.85 -2.82 32.40
N PRO A 612 3.28 -3.13 31.22
CA PRO A 612 3.93 -3.14 29.90
C PRO A 612 4.29 -1.72 29.44
N THR A 613 5.44 -1.57 28.78
CA THR A 613 5.93 -0.27 28.31
C THR A 613 5.75 -0.12 26.80
N THR A 614 5.43 1.08 26.34
CA THR A 614 5.35 1.42 24.92
C THR A 614 6.64 2.08 24.41
N GLU A 615 7.67 2.21 25.25
CA GLU A 615 8.89 2.95 24.90
C GLU A 615 9.94 2.08 24.21
N LEU A 616 9.97 0.77 24.51
CA LEU A 616 10.94 -0.22 24.02
C LEU A 616 10.28 -1.59 23.85
N PHE A 617 10.87 -2.45 23.01
CA PHE A 617 10.54 -3.88 22.94
C PHE A 617 11.80 -4.74 22.91
N PHE A 618 11.94 -5.68 23.85
CA PHE A 618 13.15 -6.49 24.00
C PHE A 618 13.04 -7.84 23.27
N TYR A 619 13.38 -7.88 21.98
CA TYR A 619 13.24 -9.11 21.17
C TYR A 619 14.06 -10.27 21.71
N LYS A 620 15.30 -10.03 22.16
CA LYS A 620 16.21 -11.06 22.70
C LYS A 620 15.71 -11.69 24.00
N LEU A 621 14.76 -11.05 24.68
CA LEU A 621 14.14 -11.56 25.89
C LEU A 621 12.85 -12.30 25.54
N TYR A 622 11.88 -11.58 24.96
CA TYR A 622 10.54 -12.12 24.75
C TYR A 622 10.46 -13.12 23.60
N PHE A 623 11.23 -12.92 22.53
CA PHE A 623 11.26 -13.78 21.34
C PHE A 623 12.58 -14.56 21.22
N ALA A 624 13.24 -14.82 22.36
CA ALA A 624 14.51 -15.56 22.42
C ALA A 624 14.45 -16.93 21.72
N GLU A 625 13.35 -17.66 21.91
CA GLU A 625 13.09 -18.96 21.27
C GLU A 625 13.27 -18.91 19.74
N VAL A 626 12.84 -17.81 19.12
CA VAL A 626 12.90 -17.64 17.66
C VAL A 626 14.27 -17.11 17.24
N LEU A 627 14.80 -16.11 17.96
CA LEU A 627 16.08 -15.50 17.64
C LEU A 627 17.28 -16.43 17.86
N ASN A 628 17.20 -17.33 18.84
CA ASN A 628 18.21 -18.39 19.05
C ASN A 628 18.19 -19.44 17.92
N ASN A 629 17.10 -19.51 17.15
CA ASN A 629 16.94 -20.35 15.97
C ASN A 629 17.06 -19.53 14.67
N ASP A 630 17.99 -18.58 14.63
CA ASP A 630 18.34 -17.71 13.50
C ASP A 630 17.31 -16.66 13.06
N GLY A 631 16.17 -16.51 13.76
CA GLY A 631 15.16 -15.46 13.47
C GLY A 631 13.81 -15.98 12.96
N PHE A 632 13.03 -15.13 12.29
CA PHE A 632 11.69 -15.46 11.77
C PHE A 632 11.74 -16.00 10.33
N ASP A 633 10.87 -16.95 10.01
CA ASP A 633 10.73 -17.50 8.66
C ASP A 633 9.97 -16.53 7.75
N VAL A 634 8.93 -15.88 8.29
CA VAL A 634 8.11 -14.87 7.60
C VAL A 634 7.92 -13.65 8.50
N ILE A 635 8.10 -12.46 7.94
CA ILE A 635 7.67 -11.19 8.54
C ILE A 635 6.67 -10.54 7.59
N ILE A 636 5.45 -10.34 8.05
CA ILE A 636 4.33 -9.89 7.22
C ILE A 636 3.58 -8.77 7.93
N GLY A 637 3.10 -7.76 7.21
CA GLY A 637 2.34 -6.70 7.86
C GLY A 637 2.06 -5.47 6.99
N ASN A 638 1.28 -4.56 7.58
CA ASN A 638 1.04 -3.21 7.05
C ASN A 638 1.59 -2.16 8.06
N PRO A 639 2.90 -1.88 8.04
CA PRO A 639 3.50 -0.91 8.95
C PRO A 639 2.93 0.52 8.74
N PRO A 640 2.98 1.39 9.76
CA PRO A 640 2.36 2.73 9.69
C PRO A 640 3.04 3.67 8.68
N TYR A 641 2.25 4.49 7.98
CA TYR A 641 2.73 5.45 6.97
C TYR A 641 2.80 6.87 7.54
N ILE A 642 3.93 7.22 8.16
CA ILE A 642 4.14 8.51 8.82
C ILE A 642 5.41 9.16 8.26
N LYS A 643 5.27 10.35 7.68
CA LYS A 643 6.41 11.11 7.16
C LYS A 643 7.01 11.98 8.26
N GLU A 644 8.33 12.02 8.35
CA GLU A 644 9.03 12.75 9.41
C GLU A 644 8.68 14.25 9.47
N TYR A 645 8.44 14.86 8.31
CA TYR A 645 8.07 16.28 8.25
C TYR A 645 6.61 16.56 8.62
N THR A 646 5.73 15.54 8.63
CA THR A 646 4.35 15.67 9.10
C THR A 646 4.25 15.40 10.59
N ASN A 647 5.02 14.44 11.11
CA ASN A 647 5.03 14.10 12.53
C ASN A 647 6.46 13.74 12.98
N LYS A 648 7.17 14.70 13.58
CA LYS A 648 8.55 14.49 14.06
C LYS A 648 8.62 13.64 15.33
N SER A 649 7.61 13.72 16.20
CA SER A 649 7.66 13.01 17.48
C SER A 649 7.60 11.49 17.30
N ALA A 650 6.96 11.00 16.24
CA ALA A 650 6.98 9.59 15.86
C ALA A 650 8.40 9.05 15.56
N PHE A 651 9.37 9.92 15.26
CA PHE A 651 10.76 9.58 14.95
C PHE A 651 11.72 9.85 16.11
N ASN A 652 11.23 10.21 17.29
CA ASN A 652 12.09 10.43 18.45
C ASN A 652 12.93 9.18 18.73
N ARG A 653 14.24 9.37 18.93
CA ARG A 653 15.24 8.30 19.23
C ARG A 653 15.50 7.32 18.09
N THR A 654 14.99 7.59 16.89
CA THR A 654 15.25 6.74 15.71
C THR A 654 16.52 7.14 14.95
N GLN A 655 17.13 8.29 15.27
CA GLN A 655 18.23 8.90 14.53
C GLN A 655 19.47 8.01 14.43
N ASP A 656 19.72 7.20 15.46
CA ASP A 656 20.88 6.31 15.56
C ASP A 656 20.64 4.93 14.91
N LEU A 657 19.40 4.65 14.46
CA LEU A 657 19.11 3.42 13.75
C LEU A 657 19.84 3.39 12.39
N LYS A 658 20.39 2.23 12.03
CA LYS A 658 21.24 2.06 10.83
C LYS A 658 20.62 2.61 9.55
N CYS A 659 19.32 2.40 9.36
CA CYS A 659 18.59 2.84 8.18
C CYS A 659 17.97 4.24 8.27
N TYR A 660 18.14 4.95 9.39
CA TYR A 660 17.60 6.29 9.54
C TYR A 660 18.20 7.25 8.51
N GLN A 661 17.34 7.99 7.83
CA GLN A 661 17.72 9.01 6.87
C GLN A 661 16.68 10.13 6.91
N GLY A 662 17.12 11.38 7.06
CA GLY A 662 16.18 12.50 7.17
C GLY A 662 15.22 12.60 5.96
N LYS A 663 14.01 13.11 6.20
CA LYS A 663 12.89 13.18 5.24
C LYS A 663 12.34 11.81 4.83
N MET A 664 12.37 10.84 5.75
CA MET A 664 11.88 9.48 5.52
C MET A 664 10.41 9.26 5.92
N ASP A 665 9.94 8.06 5.61
CA ASP A 665 8.72 7.47 6.15
C ASP A 665 9.09 6.44 7.23
N ILE A 666 8.28 6.30 8.28
CA ILE A 666 8.62 5.48 9.45
C ILE A 666 8.67 3.99 9.11
N TRP A 667 7.83 3.53 8.16
CA TRP A 667 7.82 2.13 7.75
C TRP A 667 9.17 1.66 7.17
N TYR A 668 10.02 2.57 6.69
CA TYR A 668 11.37 2.20 6.23
C TYR A 668 12.20 1.58 7.36
N LEU A 669 12.01 2.04 8.60
CA LEU A 669 12.68 1.48 9.78
C LEU A 669 12.11 0.10 10.12
N PHE A 670 10.81 -0.10 9.97
CA PHE A 670 10.17 -1.42 10.13
C PHE A 670 10.72 -2.43 9.12
N ALA A 671 10.87 -2.04 7.85
CA ALA A 671 11.43 -2.90 6.82
C ALA A 671 12.88 -3.28 7.13
N CYS A 672 13.71 -2.32 7.56
CA CYS A 672 15.08 -2.60 7.95
C CYS A 672 15.18 -3.52 9.17
N LYS A 673 14.39 -3.26 10.21
CA LYS A 673 14.34 -4.10 11.41
C LYS A 673 13.83 -5.51 11.08
N GLY A 674 12.81 -5.62 10.24
CA GLY A 674 12.30 -6.90 9.75
C GLY A 674 13.38 -7.71 9.03
N ILE A 675 14.12 -7.11 8.10
CA ILE A 675 15.23 -7.80 7.41
C ILE A 675 16.28 -8.31 8.41
N ASP A 676 16.58 -7.55 9.46
CA ASP A 676 17.52 -7.96 10.50
C ASP A 676 16.99 -9.17 11.31
N LEU A 677 15.67 -9.24 11.55
CA LEU A 677 15.00 -10.30 12.31
C LEU A 677 14.71 -11.59 11.52
N LEU A 678 14.82 -11.58 10.18
CA LEU A 678 14.59 -12.75 9.34
C LEU A 678 15.70 -13.80 9.45
N LYS A 679 15.35 -15.09 9.32
CA LYS A 679 16.31 -16.17 9.03
C LYS A 679 16.92 -16.02 7.63
N GLY A 680 18.01 -16.73 7.38
CA GLY A 680 18.49 -16.95 6.02
C GLY A 680 17.38 -17.53 5.13
N ASN A 681 17.18 -16.96 3.94
CA ASN A 681 16.07 -17.27 3.02
C ASN A 681 14.65 -16.96 3.54
N GLY A 682 14.51 -16.35 4.72
CA GLY A 682 13.22 -15.89 5.24
C GLY A 682 12.59 -14.79 4.37
N ILE A 683 11.28 -14.62 4.48
CA ILE A 683 10.47 -13.76 3.60
C ILE A 683 9.93 -12.56 4.37
N LEU A 684 10.18 -11.35 3.87
CA LEU A 684 9.49 -10.13 4.31
C LEU A 684 8.41 -9.78 3.28
N SER A 685 7.16 -9.63 3.71
CA SER A 685 6.02 -9.27 2.88
C SER A 685 5.29 -8.05 3.47
N PHE A 686 5.46 -6.87 2.86
CA PHE A 686 4.84 -5.64 3.35
C PHE A 686 3.97 -4.97 2.29
N ILE A 687 2.88 -4.37 2.77
CA ILE A 687 2.19 -3.29 2.05
C ILE A 687 2.79 -1.97 2.51
N ALA A 688 3.23 -1.13 1.58
CA ALA A 688 3.68 0.21 1.92
C ALA A 688 3.54 1.20 0.77
N THR A 689 4.01 2.43 0.95
CA THR A 689 3.99 3.46 -0.09
C THR A 689 5.06 3.19 -1.17
N ASN A 690 4.72 3.29 -2.45
CA ASN A 690 5.63 2.94 -3.56
C ASN A 690 6.84 3.88 -3.76
N ASN A 691 6.80 5.09 -3.21
CA ASN A 691 7.78 6.15 -3.43
C ASN A 691 9.23 5.85 -2.95
N TRP A 692 9.44 4.84 -2.09
CA TRP A 692 10.74 4.52 -1.51
C TRP A 692 11.80 4.13 -2.56
N ILE A 693 11.36 3.66 -3.74
CA ILE A 693 12.24 3.31 -4.86
C ILE A 693 13.02 4.52 -5.42
N SER A 694 12.52 5.74 -5.18
CA SER A 694 13.12 6.99 -5.69
C SER A 694 13.33 8.09 -4.64
N ASN A 695 12.67 8.02 -3.49
CA ASN A 695 12.75 9.06 -2.46
C ASN A 695 14.13 9.10 -1.79
N PHE A 696 14.73 10.29 -1.63
CA PHE A 696 16.01 10.47 -0.94
C PHE A 696 15.99 9.91 0.49
N GLY A 697 14.87 10.07 1.22
CA GLY A 697 14.71 9.55 2.58
C GLY A 697 14.79 8.02 2.68
N ALA A 698 14.68 7.29 1.57
CA ALA A 698 14.76 5.83 1.52
C ALA A 698 16.13 5.31 1.05
N SER A 699 17.13 6.16 0.87
CA SER A 699 18.42 5.75 0.27
C SER A 699 19.12 4.62 1.04
N LYS A 700 19.14 4.70 2.38
CA LYS A 700 19.74 3.67 3.23
C LYS A 700 18.94 2.36 3.20
N LEU A 701 17.61 2.44 3.21
CA LEU A 701 16.73 1.27 3.06
C LEU A 701 16.97 0.58 1.70
N ARG A 702 17.02 1.34 0.60
CA ARG A 702 17.28 0.78 -0.74
C ARG A 702 18.58 0.01 -0.78
N ASN A 703 19.66 0.57 -0.25
CA ASN A 703 20.94 -0.10 -0.19
C ASN A 703 20.88 -1.36 0.68
N LYS A 704 20.26 -1.30 1.87
CA LYS A 704 20.07 -2.47 2.74
C LYS A 704 19.34 -3.60 2.01
N ILE A 705 18.24 -3.30 1.30
CA ILE A 705 17.50 -4.27 0.49
C ILE A 705 18.40 -4.87 -0.58
N LEU A 706 19.11 -4.04 -1.36
CA LEU A 706 20.03 -4.50 -2.40
C LEU A 706 21.26 -5.26 -1.86
N ASP A 707 21.64 -5.07 -0.60
CA ASP A 707 22.80 -5.73 0.00
C ASP A 707 22.47 -7.05 0.68
N THR A 708 21.24 -7.21 1.16
CA THR A 708 20.88 -8.32 2.06
C THR A 708 19.66 -9.12 1.62
N THR A 709 19.01 -8.73 0.52
CA THR A 709 17.78 -9.39 0.05
C THR A 709 17.72 -9.52 -1.48
N ILE A 710 16.83 -10.41 -1.92
CA ILE A 710 16.34 -10.53 -3.29
C ILE A 710 14.90 -10.00 -3.31
N ILE A 711 14.58 -9.05 -4.19
CA ILE A 711 13.21 -8.64 -4.45
C ILE A 711 12.56 -9.70 -5.35
N LYS A 712 11.76 -10.58 -4.77
CA LYS A 712 11.09 -11.68 -5.50
C LYS A 712 9.94 -11.15 -6.34
N GLU A 713 9.16 -10.26 -5.75
CA GLU A 713 7.96 -9.72 -6.37
C GLU A 713 7.68 -8.30 -5.86
N PHE A 714 7.23 -7.43 -6.76
CA PHE A 714 6.86 -6.06 -6.49
C PHE A 714 5.60 -5.70 -7.26
N ILE A 715 4.54 -5.37 -6.53
CA ILE A 715 3.20 -5.07 -7.07
C ILE A 715 2.90 -3.60 -6.79
N ASP A 716 2.87 -2.76 -7.82
CA ASP A 716 2.59 -1.34 -7.74
C ASP A 716 1.11 -1.07 -8.09
N PHE A 717 0.31 -0.61 -7.13
CA PHE A 717 -1.08 -0.25 -7.41
C PHE A 717 -1.22 1.08 -8.16
N GLY A 718 -0.13 1.79 -8.45
CA GLY A 718 -0.17 3.02 -9.22
C GLY A 718 -1.13 4.05 -8.59
N ASP A 719 -2.06 4.57 -9.38
CA ASP A 719 -3.09 5.51 -8.93
C ASP A 719 -4.34 4.85 -8.35
N TYR A 720 -4.42 3.51 -8.36
CA TYR A 720 -5.52 2.79 -7.73
C TYR A 720 -5.41 2.91 -6.21
N LYS A 721 -6.48 3.43 -5.59
CA LYS A 721 -6.57 3.59 -4.15
C LYS A 721 -7.08 2.29 -3.53
N VAL A 722 -6.14 1.46 -3.09
CA VAL A 722 -6.43 0.24 -2.32
C VAL A 722 -7.16 0.55 -1.01
N PHE A 723 -6.83 1.68 -0.39
CA PHE A 723 -7.39 2.12 0.88
C PHE A 723 -8.34 3.30 0.63
N ASP A 724 -9.64 3.09 0.84
CA ASP A 724 -10.71 4.07 0.58
C ASP A 724 -10.46 5.45 1.24
N THR A 725 -9.76 5.45 2.38
CA THR A 725 -9.54 6.62 3.23
C THR A 725 -8.20 7.32 3.00
N ALA A 726 -7.29 6.76 2.18
CA ALA A 726 -5.94 7.31 1.96
C ALA A 726 -5.75 7.82 0.53
N GLY A 727 -5.30 9.06 0.37
CA GLY A 727 -4.83 9.60 -0.92
C GLY A 727 -3.43 9.10 -1.31
N ILE A 728 -3.06 7.88 -0.92
CA ILE A 728 -1.68 7.38 -0.95
C ILE A 728 -1.57 6.23 -1.95
N GLN A 729 -0.60 6.31 -2.87
CA GLN A 729 -0.24 5.22 -3.77
C GLN A 729 0.50 4.13 -2.98
N THR A 730 0.05 2.89 -3.11
CA THR A 730 0.56 1.76 -2.33
C THR A 730 1.14 0.66 -3.22
N MET A 731 1.93 -0.21 -2.62
CA MET A 731 2.54 -1.36 -3.25
C MET A 731 2.62 -2.53 -2.28
N ILE A 732 2.78 -3.74 -2.82
CA ILE A 732 3.15 -4.94 -2.07
C ILE A 732 4.55 -5.33 -2.52
N MET A 733 5.43 -5.65 -1.57
CA MET A 733 6.74 -6.23 -1.87
C MET A 733 6.98 -7.52 -1.12
N PHE A 734 7.65 -8.46 -1.80
CA PHE A 734 8.15 -9.70 -1.23
C PHE A 734 9.67 -9.71 -1.35
N LEU A 735 10.35 -9.63 -0.22
CA LEU A 735 11.81 -9.69 -0.12
C LEU A 735 12.21 -11.03 0.48
N GLN A 736 13.20 -11.68 -0.10
CA GLN A 736 13.82 -12.87 0.47
C GLN A 736 15.20 -12.50 1.00
N LYS A 737 15.49 -12.78 2.28
CA LYS A 737 16.82 -12.53 2.85
C LYS A 737 17.86 -13.45 2.22
N ASN A 738 18.74 -12.88 1.40
CA ASN A 738 19.76 -13.62 0.67
C ASN A 738 20.87 -12.65 0.24
N THR A 739 22.11 -12.99 0.55
CA THR A 739 23.30 -12.19 0.20
C THR A 739 23.88 -12.54 -1.16
N ASN A 740 23.47 -13.67 -1.77
CA ASN A 740 23.81 -14.00 -3.14
C ASN A 740 22.84 -13.30 -4.11
N ASN A 741 22.97 -11.98 -4.22
CA ASN A 741 21.98 -11.12 -4.85
C ASN A 741 22.58 -10.13 -5.88
N GLU A 742 23.72 -10.47 -6.48
CA GLU A 742 24.38 -9.63 -7.49
C GLU A 742 23.51 -9.39 -8.74
N LYS A 743 22.81 -10.44 -9.18
CA LYS A 743 21.84 -10.38 -10.29
C LYS A 743 20.71 -11.37 -10.07
N TYR A 744 19.47 -10.92 -10.22
CA TYR A 744 18.28 -11.77 -10.09
C TYR A 744 17.08 -11.18 -10.87
N ILE A 745 16.01 -11.96 -10.96
CA ILE A 745 14.75 -11.55 -11.60
C ILE A 745 13.74 -11.18 -10.50
N CYS A 746 13.10 -10.02 -10.66
CA CYS A 746 11.95 -9.59 -9.90
C CYS A 746 10.69 -9.68 -10.76
N ASN A 747 9.64 -10.31 -10.24
CA ASN A 747 8.31 -10.27 -10.85
C ASN A 747 7.70 -8.89 -10.57
N TYR A 748 7.58 -8.04 -11.58
CA TYR A 748 7.02 -6.69 -11.44
C TYR A 748 5.62 -6.63 -12.05
N SER A 749 4.67 -6.11 -11.27
CA SER A 749 3.29 -5.87 -11.71
C SER A 749 2.89 -4.44 -11.40
N LYS A 750 2.21 -3.74 -12.32
CA LYS A 750 1.76 -2.37 -12.11
C LYS A 750 0.36 -2.13 -12.66
N VAL A 751 -0.50 -1.52 -11.85
CA VAL A 751 -1.80 -1.01 -12.31
C VAL A 751 -1.60 0.25 -13.16
N LEU A 752 -2.17 0.25 -14.36
CA LEU A 752 -2.11 1.39 -15.29
C LEU A 752 -3.39 2.23 -15.25
N ASN A 753 -4.52 1.64 -14.87
CA ASN A 753 -5.81 2.32 -14.80
C ASN A 753 -6.31 2.44 -13.35
N LYS A 754 -6.63 3.67 -12.92
CA LYS A 754 -7.16 3.96 -11.57
C LYS A 754 -8.56 3.39 -11.30
N ASN A 755 -9.33 3.05 -12.34
CA ASN A 755 -10.69 2.53 -12.21
C ASN A 755 -10.67 1.00 -12.37
N LEU A 756 -10.37 0.28 -11.28
CA LEU A 756 -10.47 -1.18 -11.23
C LEU A 756 -11.72 -1.61 -10.46
N THR A 757 -12.41 -2.62 -10.97
CA THR A 757 -13.44 -3.36 -10.22
C THR A 757 -12.78 -4.37 -9.28
N LYS A 758 -13.52 -4.96 -8.32
CA LYS A 758 -13.01 -6.06 -7.48
C LYS A 758 -12.52 -7.26 -8.30
N ASN A 759 -13.19 -7.56 -9.42
CA ASN A 759 -12.76 -8.63 -10.32
C ASN A 759 -11.44 -8.28 -11.02
N ASP A 760 -11.26 -7.03 -11.45
CA ASP A 760 -9.99 -6.58 -12.04
C ASP A 760 -8.83 -6.68 -11.04
N LEU A 761 -9.05 -6.32 -9.77
CA LEU A 761 -8.05 -6.44 -8.71
C LEU A 761 -7.66 -7.91 -8.48
N SER A 762 -8.64 -8.82 -8.42
CA SER A 762 -8.38 -10.26 -8.31
C SER A 762 -7.60 -10.79 -9.50
N SER A 763 -7.97 -10.39 -10.73
CA SER A 763 -7.23 -10.75 -11.95
C SER A 763 -5.79 -10.24 -11.93
N PHE A 764 -5.57 -9.01 -11.44
CA PHE A 764 -4.25 -8.41 -11.29
C PHE A 764 -3.37 -9.18 -10.31
N LEU A 765 -3.88 -9.48 -9.11
CA LEU A 765 -3.15 -10.28 -8.11
C LEU A 765 -2.85 -11.70 -8.60
N ASN A 766 -3.77 -12.30 -9.36
CA ASN A 766 -3.59 -13.60 -10.00
C ASN A 766 -2.72 -13.56 -11.28
N LYS A 767 -2.13 -12.40 -11.60
CA LYS A 767 -1.25 -12.20 -12.76
C LYS A 767 -1.88 -12.56 -14.11
N LYS A 768 -3.20 -12.43 -14.25
CA LYS A 768 -3.89 -12.68 -15.53
C LYS A 768 -3.68 -11.51 -16.48
N GLN A 769 -3.24 -11.74 -17.71
CA GLN A 769 -2.92 -10.65 -18.64
C GLN A 769 -4.15 -9.78 -18.96
N ASN A 770 -4.05 -8.46 -18.83
CA ASN A 770 -5.12 -7.50 -19.12
C ASN A 770 -4.52 -6.15 -19.54
N LEU A 771 -5.21 -5.37 -20.37
CA LEU A 771 -4.76 -4.03 -20.81
C LEU A 771 -4.71 -2.99 -19.68
N LYS A 772 -5.43 -3.23 -18.57
CA LYS A 772 -5.52 -2.31 -17.41
C LYS A 772 -4.28 -2.31 -16.52
N PHE A 773 -3.36 -3.27 -16.70
CA PHE A 773 -2.16 -3.41 -15.88
C PHE A 773 -1.02 -4.09 -16.64
N SER A 774 0.22 -3.85 -16.23
CA SER A 774 1.41 -4.46 -16.81
C SER A 774 2.02 -5.49 -15.87
N ILE A 775 2.44 -6.63 -16.40
CA ILE A 775 3.09 -7.70 -15.66
C ILE A 775 4.28 -8.18 -16.48
N TYR A 776 5.48 -8.12 -15.91
CA TYR A 776 6.70 -8.57 -16.58
C TYR A 776 7.83 -8.87 -15.60
N ASN A 777 8.84 -9.57 -16.11
CA ASN A 777 10.07 -9.86 -15.36
C ASN A 777 11.09 -8.75 -15.55
N SER A 778 11.51 -8.16 -14.42
CA SER A 778 12.55 -7.14 -14.35
C SER A 778 13.87 -7.74 -13.87
N SER A 779 14.94 -7.55 -14.65
CA SER A 779 16.29 -7.91 -14.22
C SER A 779 16.82 -6.87 -13.24
N ILE A 780 17.16 -7.31 -12.03
CA ILE A 780 17.80 -6.47 -11.01
C ILE A 780 19.28 -6.80 -10.97
N ILE A 781 20.12 -5.77 -11.11
CA ILE A 781 21.58 -5.89 -11.07
C ILE A 781 22.09 -4.92 -9.98
N LYS A 782 22.65 -5.49 -8.91
CA LYS A 782 23.01 -4.74 -7.70
C LYS A 782 23.97 -3.57 -7.98
N LYS A 783 25.06 -3.85 -8.69
CA LYS A 783 26.09 -2.85 -9.03
C LYS A 783 25.53 -1.62 -9.76
N ASP A 784 24.45 -1.79 -10.52
CA ASP A 784 23.88 -0.73 -11.34
C ASP A 784 22.93 0.17 -10.54
N LEU A 785 22.36 -0.36 -9.45
CA LEU A 785 21.32 0.27 -8.63
C LEU A 785 21.78 0.75 -7.25
N ILE A 786 22.93 0.27 -6.76
CA ILE A 786 23.46 0.70 -5.45
C ILE A 786 23.66 2.22 -5.41
N ASN A 787 23.22 2.88 -4.34
CA ASN A 787 23.19 4.34 -4.19
C ASN A 787 22.34 5.10 -5.24
N LYS A 788 21.53 4.40 -6.04
CA LYS A 788 20.65 4.99 -7.05
C LYS A 788 19.18 4.67 -6.75
N ASN A 789 18.30 5.10 -7.64
CA ASN A 789 16.89 4.73 -7.60
C ASN A 789 16.71 3.33 -8.16
N ILE A 790 15.79 2.55 -7.58
CA ILE A 790 15.41 1.25 -8.14
C ILE A 790 14.43 1.51 -9.28
N THR A 791 14.71 0.91 -10.44
CA THR A 791 13.85 0.95 -11.62
C THR A 791 13.54 -0.47 -12.05
N PHE A 792 12.25 -0.75 -12.30
CA PHE A 792 11.79 -2.06 -12.75
C PHE A 792 11.56 -2.00 -14.26
N LEU A 793 12.58 -2.40 -15.02
CA LEU A 793 12.57 -2.35 -16.48
C LEU A 793 12.22 -3.72 -17.05
N GLU A 794 11.34 -3.75 -18.05
CA GLU A 794 11.15 -4.95 -18.83
C GLU A 794 12.48 -5.38 -19.48
N SER A 795 12.75 -6.69 -19.49
CA SER A 795 14.02 -7.24 -19.98
C SER A 795 14.40 -6.75 -21.39
N ASN A 796 13.43 -6.64 -22.31
CA ASN A 796 13.67 -6.13 -23.66
C ASN A 796 14.07 -4.64 -23.67
N ILE A 797 13.41 -3.82 -22.85
CA ILE A 797 13.70 -2.39 -22.71
C ILE A 797 15.09 -2.20 -22.09
N ALA A 798 15.45 -3.00 -21.09
CA ALA A 798 16.78 -2.96 -20.47
C ALA A 798 17.89 -3.25 -21.50
N ILE A 799 17.73 -4.28 -22.34
CA ILE A 799 18.69 -4.62 -23.40
C ILE A 799 18.88 -3.45 -24.37
N ILE A 800 17.80 -2.78 -24.77
CA ILE A 800 17.86 -1.61 -25.66
C ILE A 800 18.64 -0.47 -24.99
N LEU A 801 18.31 -0.15 -23.73
CA LEU A 801 18.97 0.92 -22.98
C LEU A 801 20.46 0.64 -22.78
N ASP A 802 20.84 -0.61 -22.52
CA ASP A 802 22.25 -1.02 -22.40
C ASP A 802 22.99 -0.87 -23.73
N LYS A 803 22.37 -1.22 -24.86
CA LYS A 803 22.97 -0.98 -26.19
C LYS A 803 23.14 0.51 -26.48
N ILE A 804 22.18 1.35 -26.08
CA ILE A 804 22.30 2.81 -26.21
C ILE A 804 23.48 3.32 -25.36
N GLU A 805 23.58 2.86 -24.11
CA GLU A 805 24.63 3.24 -23.16
C GLU A 805 26.03 2.80 -23.62
N ASN A 806 26.18 1.56 -24.09
CA ASN A 806 27.44 1.00 -24.59
C ASN A 806 27.99 1.73 -25.82
N ASN A 807 27.15 2.50 -26.51
CA ASN A 807 27.52 3.32 -27.65
C ASN A 807 27.93 4.75 -27.27
N ARG A 808 27.87 5.12 -25.98
CA ARG A 808 28.38 6.39 -25.47
C ARG A 808 29.88 6.49 -25.69
N ASN A 809 30.33 7.59 -26.28
CA ASN A 809 31.75 7.93 -26.37
C ASN A 809 32.02 9.43 -26.11
N PHE A 810 30.99 10.19 -25.71
CA PHE A 810 31.08 11.61 -25.42
C PHE A 810 30.26 11.96 -24.17
N ILE A 811 30.81 12.83 -23.32
CA ILE A 811 30.17 13.33 -22.10
C ILE A 811 30.31 14.85 -22.09
N LEU A 812 29.23 15.55 -21.73
CA LEU A 812 29.22 17.00 -21.57
C LEU A 812 29.89 17.42 -20.24
N ASP A 813 30.68 18.48 -20.27
CA ASP A 813 31.29 19.04 -19.08
C ASP A 813 30.25 19.82 -18.25
N LYS A 814 30.05 19.36 -17.01
CA LYS A 814 29.04 19.89 -16.09
C LYS A 814 29.18 21.39 -15.80
N ASN A 815 30.39 21.95 -15.87
CA ASN A 815 30.67 23.32 -15.41
C ASN A 815 30.83 24.33 -16.55
N THR A 816 31.21 23.85 -17.73
CA THR A 816 31.58 24.69 -18.88
C THR A 816 30.65 24.54 -20.07
N GLU A 817 29.88 23.46 -20.17
CA GLU A 817 29.02 23.19 -21.33
C GLU A 817 27.52 23.16 -21.03
N VAL A 818 27.11 22.95 -19.76
CA VAL A 818 25.69 22.94 -19.37
C VAL A 818 25.42 23.88 -18.20
N THR A 819 24.53 24.84 -18.39
CA THR A 819 24.01 25.72 -17.32
C THR A 819 22.49 25.70 -17.28
N ASN A 820 21.90 26.01 -16.12
CA ASN A 820 20.50 26.46 -16.08
C ASN A 820 20.40 27.93 -16.50
N GLY A 821 19.20 28.34 -16.89
CA GLY A 821 18.89 29.74 -17.16
C GLY A 821 18.99 30.65 -15.93
N VAL A 822 18.77 31.93 -16.19
CA VAL A 822 18.90 33.02 -15.24
C VAL A 822 17.81 32.92 -14.16
N GLN A 823 18.19 33.17 -12.90
CA GLN A 823 17.24 33.19 -11.78
C GLN A 823 16.94 34.62 -11.37
N VAL A 824 15.78 35.09 -11.78
CA VAL A 824 15.21 36.39 -11.42
C VAL A 824 14.06 36.12 -10.45
N GLN A 825 14.18 36.55 -9.19
CA GLN A 825 13.17 36.25 -8.17
C GLN A 825 11.95 37.18 -8.27
N GLN A 826 12.19 38.46 -8.57
CA GLN A 826 11.15 39.47 -8.79
C GLN A 826 11.14 39.88 -10.27
N GLU A 827 10.50 39.08 -11.11
CA GLU A 827 10.44 39.30 -12.56
C GLU A 827 9.59 40.54 -12.92
N ALA A 828 8.33 40.53 -12.47
CA ALA A 828 7.34 41.57 -12.65
C ALA A 828 6.43 41.65 -11.41
N VAL A 829 5.64 42.72 -11.28
CA VAL A 829 4.70 42.92 -10.18
C VAL A 829 3.61 41.83 -10.20
N ASN A 830 3.58 40.99 -9.16
CA ASN A 830 2.53 40.00 -8.93
C ASN A 830 1.53 40.48 -7.84
N LYS A 831 0.47 39.72 -7.57
CA LYS A 831 -0.57 40.09 -6.59
C LYS A 831 -0.01 40.42 -5.20
N LYS A 832 0.93 39.61 -4.67
CA LYS A 832 1.55 39.84 -3.36
C LYS A 832 2.44 41.08 -3.35
N SER A 833 3.17 41.30 -4.45
CA SER A 833 3.99 42.49 -4.62
C SER A 833 3.15 43.77 -4.68
N LEU A 834 1.98 43.69 -5.33
CA LEU A 834 1.05 44.81 -5.47
C LEU A 834 0.46 45.25 -4.11
N GLU A 835 0.10 44.30 -3.24
CA GLU A 835 -0.35 44.56 -1.87
C GLU A 835 0.65 45.39 -1.04
N VAL A 836 1.96 45.24 -1.32
CA VAL A 836 3.03 45.97 -0.62
C VAL A 836 3.34 47.31 -1.28
N LEU A 837 3.21 47.41 -2.60
CA LEU A 837 3.59 48.59 -3.38
C LEU A 837 2.47 49.65 -3.48
N GLY A 838 1.20 49.25 -3.44
CA GLY A 838 0.03 50.13 -3.54
C GLY A 838 -0.48 50.35 -4.97
N ASP A 839 -1.53 51.18 -5.09
CA ASP A 839 -2.32 51.36 -6.33
C ASP A 839 -1.58 52.10 -7.46
N ASP A 840 -0.42 52.72 -7.17
CA ASP A 840 0.42 53.41 -8.17
C ASP A 840 1.10 52.43 -9.15
N PHE A 841 1.05 51.13 -8.87
CA PHE A 841 1.68 50.07 -9.67
C PHE A 841 0.64 49.17 -10.33
N LYS A 842 0.99 48.56 -11.46
CA LYS A 842 0.08 47.66 -12.21
C LYS A 842 0.54 46.21 -12.12
N LEU A 843 -0.42 45.28 -12.13
CA LEU A 843 -0.12 43.85 -12.25
C LEU A 843 0.65 43.60 -13.57
N ASN A 844 1.68 42.75 -13.51
CA ASN A 844 2.62 42.44 -14.60
C ASN A 844 3.52 43.59 -15.05
N GLN A 845 3.54 44.73 -14.33
CA GLN A 845 4.52 45.78 -14.58
C GLN A 845 5.95 45.24 -14.36
N GLY A 846 6.83 45.48 -15.33
CA GLY A 846 8.18 44.94 -15.35
C GLY A 846 9.08 45.48 -14.24
N ILE A 847 9.78 44.58 -13.55
CA ILE A 847 10.77 44.93 -12.52
C ILE A 847 12.16 44.69 -13.09
N PHE A 848 12.60 43.43 -13.13
CA PHE A 848 13.83 43.01 -13.79
C PHE A 848 13.57 42.46 -15.19
N ASN A 849 12.35 41.95 -15.46
CA ASN A 849 11.92 41.56 -16.80
C ASN A 849 11.01 42.67 -17.34
N LEU A 850 11.33 43.18 -18.52
CA LEU A 850 10.64 44.29 -19.17
C LEU A 850 10.00 43.80 -20.47
N THR A 851 8.83 44.32 -20.82
CA THR A 851 8.31 44.27 -22.19
C THR A 851 9.13 45.19 -23.11
N THR A 852 9.04 45.00 -24.42
CA THR A 852 9.67 45.92 -25.39
C THR A 852 9.22 47.38 -25.18
N GLU A 853 7.93 47.61 -24.95
CA GLU A 853 7.37 48.93 -24.68
C GLU A 853 7.96 49.56 -23.40
N GLU A 854 8.01 48.81 -22.30
CA GLU A 854 8.61 49.29 -21.04
C GLU A 854 10.10 49.61 -21.21
N LYS A 855 10.84 48.75 -21.92
CA LYS A 855 12.27 48.94 -22.20
C LYS A 855 12.51 50.22 -23.02
N ASP A 856 11.70 50.48 -24.04
CA ASP A 856 11.81 51.69 -24.86
C ASP A 856 11.46 52.96 -24.07
N ASN A 857 10.44 52.89 -23.21
CA ASN A 857 10.01 54.00 -22.36
C ASN A 857 11.04 54.42 -21.29
N LEU A 858 11.99 53.54 -20.93
CA LEU A 858 13.09 53.90 -20.02
C LEU A 858 14.12 54.86 -20.64
N ASN A 859 14.12 55.04 -21.97
CA ASN A 859 15.02 55.96 -22.67
C ASN A 859 16.51 55.77 -22.32
N LEU A 860 16.99 54.53 -22.22
CA LEU A 860 18.31 54.21 -21.68
C LEU A 860 19.48 54.80 -22.48
N SER A 861 20.58 55.13 -21.80
CA SER A 861 21.86 55.44 -22.47
C SER A 861 22.50 54.18 -23.07
N ALA A 862 23.47 54.33 -23.98
CA ALA A 862 24.15 53.19 -24.61
C ALA A 862 24.77 52.22 -23.58
N ASN A 863 25.46 52.75 -22.56
CA ASN A 863 26.05 51.95 -21.48
C ASN A 863 24.99 51.25 -20.60
N GLU A 864 23.80 51.83 -20.42
CA GLU A 864 22.70 51.16 -19.71
C GLU A 864 22.06 50.06 -20.55
N PHE A 865 21.99 50.28 -21.86
CA PHE A 865 21.49 49.28 -22.79
C PHE A 865 22.36 48.01 -22.79
N ASP A 866 23.66 48.13 -22.47
CA ASP A 866 24.55 46.97 -22.30
C ASP A 866 24.11 46.03 -21.16
N LEU A 867 23.33 46.50 -20.19
CA LEU A 867 22.74 45.67 -19.14
C LEU A 867 21.38 45.08 -19.53
N ILE A 868 20.81 45.48 -20.67
CA ILE A 868 19.54 44.95 -21.17
C ILE A 868 19.82 43.81 -22.15
N LYS A 869 19.31 42.62 -21.84
CA LYS A 869 19.52 41.41 -22.65
C LYS A 869 18.18 40.85 -23.16
N PRO A 870 18.13 40.31 -24.39
CA PRO A 870 16.91 39.76 -24.95
C PRO A 870 16.51 38.48 -24.19
N LEU A 871 15.30 38.47 -23.63
CA LEU A 871 14.77 37.39 -22.83
C LEU A 871 13.74 36.57 -23.62
N TYR A 872 13.98 35.27 -23.70
CA TYR A 872 13.14 34.31 -24.41
C TYR A 872 12.37 33.43 -23.42
N THR A 873 11.14 33.08 -23.79
CA THR A 873 10.22 32.26 -23.02
C THR A 873 9.87 30.98 -23.80
N SER A 874 8.97 30.16 -23.27
CA SER A 874 8.57 28.93 -23.94
C SER A 874 7.68 29.18 -25.16
N GLN A 875 7.20 30.42 -25.36
CA GLN A 875 6.39 30.79 -26.53
C GLN A 875 7.20 30.89 -27.81
N GLU A 876 8.48 31.26 -27.70
CA GLU A 876 9.38 31.40 -28.84
C GLU A 876 10.07 30.08 -29.23
N LEU A 877 9.94 29.03 -28.39
CA LEU A 877 10.72 27.80 -28.47
C LEU A 877 9.92 26.65 -29.12
N GLY A 878 10.50 26.03 -30.16
CA GLY A 878 10.01 24.80 -30.78
C GLY A 878 11.05 23.68 -30.77
N ARG A 879 10.70 22.48 -31.23
CA ARG A 879 11.70 21.43 -31.49
C ARG A 879 12.61 21.87 -32.64
N TYR A 880 13.90 21.59 -32.53
CA TYR A 880 14.97 21.95 -33.47
C TYR A 880 15.28 23.45 -33.59
N SER A 881 14.30 24.35 -33.50
CA SER A 881 14.51 25.78 -33.73
C SER A 881 13.74 26.71 -32.77
N SER A 882 14.14 27.98 -32.75
CA SER A 882 13.51 29.05 -31.98
C SER A 882 13.30 30.26 -32.89
N LYS A 883 12.26 31.07 -32.61
CA LYS A 883 12.10 32.38 -33.27
C LYS A 883 13.17 33.34 -32.74
N ALA A 884 13.75 34.16 -33.63
CA ALA A 884 14.77 35.18 -33.29
C ALA A 884 14.17 36.47 -32.72
N GLU A 885 12.86 36.64 -32.82
CA GLU A 885 12.14 37.79 -32.29
C GLU A 885 11.74 37.52 -30.84
N ASN A 886 12.15 38.39 -29.92
CA ASN A 886 11.79 38.33 -28.51
C ASN A 886 10.76 39.41 -28.14
N LYS A 887 9.91 39.11 -27.16
CA LYS A 887 8.94 40.07 -26.60
C LYS A 887 9.38 40.70 -25.28
N TYR A 888 10.34 40.08 -24.61
CA TYR A 888 10.79 40.45 -23.27
C TYR A 888 12.28 40.71 -23.23
N TRP A 889 12.69 41.48 -22.23
CA TRP A 889 14.06 41.88 -21.99
C TRP A 889 14.36 41.73 -20.50
N VAL A 890 15.60 41.43 -20.14
CA VAL A 890 16.03 41.32 -18.75
C VAL A 890 17.08 42.37 -18.42
N ILE A 891 16.91 43.05 -17.29
CA ILE A 891 17.94 43.87 -16.66
C ILE A 891 18.93 42.90 -16.00
N TYR A 892 20.08 42.69 -16.63
CA TYR A 892 21.03 41.65 -16.30
C TYR A 892 22.15 42.16 -15.38
N THR A 893 21.88 42.17 -14.07
CA THR A 893 22.79 42.66 -13.03
C THR A 893 23.28 41.55 -12.11
N ASP A 894 24.58 41.23 -12.16
CA ASP A 894 25.16 40.15 -11.37
C ASP A 894 25.38 40.50 -9.88
N SER A 895 26.09 39.63 -9.15
CA SER A 895 26.38 39.83 -7.72
C SER A 895 27.23 41.07 -7.43
N SER A 896 27.90 41.66 -8.42
CA SER A 896 28.68 42.89 -8.22
C SER A 896 27.78 44.10 -7.93
N PHE A 897 26.50 44.06 -8.36
CA PHE A 897 25.51 45.11 -8.10
C PHE A 897 24.96 45.11 -6.66
N LYS A 898 25.48 44.22 -5.81
CA LYS A 898 25.37 44.33 -4.35
C LYS A 898 26.10 45.56 -3.82
N ASP A 899 27.18 45.97 -4.50
CA ASP A 899 27.83 47.25 -4.25
C ASP A 899 26.97 48.37 -4.86
N LEU A 900 26.38 49.19 -3.97
CA LEU A 900 25.54 50.33 -4.34
C LEU A 900 26.28 51.39 -5.18
N SER A 901 27.62 51.37 -5.21
CA SER A 901 28.41 52.26 -6.06
C SER A 901 28.28 51.91 -7.56
N LYS A 902 28.12 50.62 -7.89
CA LYS A 902 28.08 50.11 -9.27
C LYS A 902 26.87 50.64 -10.03
N ILE A 903 25.69 50.64 -9.41
CA ILE A 903 24.46 51.10 -10.06
C ILE A 903 24.48 52.61 -10.36
N LYS A 904 25.35 53.41 -9.70
CA LYS A 904 25.40 54.87 -9.91
C LYS A 904 25.80 55.25 -11.33
N GLN A 905 26.49 54.36 -12.04
CA GLN A 905 26.87 54.52 -13.44
C GLN A 905 25.68 54.33 -14.41
N TYR A 906 24.53 53.87 -13.89
CA TYR A 906 23.33 53.51 -14.64
C TYR A 906 22.09 54.20 -14.03
N PRO A 907 21.99 55.55 -14.13
CA PRO A 907 21.03 56.34 -13.37
C PRO A 907 19.56 56.04 -13.68
N LYS A 908 19.21 55.72 -14.92
CA LYS A 908 17.83 55.41 -15.34
C LYS A 908 17.41 54.01 -14.89
N LEU A 909 18.32 53.03 -14.98
CA LEU A 909 18.07 51.70 -14.43
C LEU A 909 17.95 51.73 -12.90
N LYS A 910 18.77 52.55 -12.24
CA LYS A 910 18.67 52.80 -10.80
C LYS A 910 17.30 53.39 -10.44
N GLU A 911 16.89 54.45 -11.14
CA GLU A 911 15.60 55.11 -10.93
C GLU A 911 14.44 54.14 -11.09
N HIS A 912 14.49 53.28 -12.12
CA HIS A 912 13.50 52.23 -12.32
C HIS A 912 13.44 51.22 -11.17
N LEU A 913 14.58 50.62 -10.81
CA LEU A 913 14.63 49.58 -9.76
C LEU A 913 14.33 50.12 -8.35
N ASP A 914 14.65 51.39 -8.08
CA ASP A 914 14.35 52.03 -6.79
C ASP A 914 12.84 52.06 -6.50
N LYS A 915 11.99 52.12 -7.53
CA LYS A 915 10.51 52.04 -7.40
C LYS A 915 10.05 50.75 -6.73
N PHE A 916 10.79 49.66 -6.92
CA PHE A 916 10.43 48.32 -6.46
C PHE A 916 11.24 47.83 -5.25
N LYS A 917 12.13 48.66 -4.71
CA LYS A 917 13.10 48.28 -3.67
C LYS A 917 12.49 47.59 -2.43
N LYS A 918 11.26 47.95 -2.07
CA LYS A 918 10.53 47.38 -0.92
C LYS A 918 10.23 45.88 -1.05
N ILE A 919 10.10 45.37 -2.29
CA ILE A 919 9.71 43.97 -2.56
C ILE A 919 10.86 43.10 -3.08
N ILE A 920 12.04 43.69 -3.31
CA ILE A 920 13.22 42.95 -3.79
C ILE A 920 13.86 42.22 -2.62
N THR A 921 13.74 40.89 -2.61
CA THR A 921 14.20 40.03 -1.51
C THR A 921 15.40 39.17 -1.86
N THR A 922 16.05 39.41 -3.00
CA THR A 922 17.20 38.59 -3.43
C THR A 922 18.39 38.76 -2.49
N ASP A 923 19.27 37.75 -2.42
CA ASP A 923 20.54 37.83 -1.68
C ASP A 923 21.49 38.94 -2.19
N ASN A 924 21.26 39.40 -3.43
CA ASN A 924 22.00 40.46 -4.13
C ASN A 924 21.22 41.78 -4.19
N LYS A 925 20.20 41.95 -3.33
CA LYS A 925 19.42 43.18 -3.22
C LYS A 925 20.32 44.41 -2.99
N PRO A 926 19.89 45.60 -3.44
CA PRO A 926 18.62 45.88 -4.09
C PRO A 926 18.65 45.77 -5.62
N TYR A 927 19.82 45.71 -6.26
CA TYR A 927 19.92 45.84 -7.72
C TYR A 927 20.44 44.59 -8.45
N GLY A 928 20.89 43.55 -7.74
CA GLY A 928 21.37 42.31 -8.36
C GLY A 928 20.28 41.24 -8.44
N ILE A 929 20.26 40.52 -9.57
CA ILE A 929 19.41 39.34 -9.72
C ILE A 929 19.88 38.20 -8.80
N HIS A 930 18.98 37.27 -8.45
CA HIS A 930 19.28 36.22 -7.46
C HIS A 930 20.47 35.35 -7.89
N ARG A 931 20.47 34.86 -9.13
CA ARG A 931 21.66 34.20 -9.70
C ARG A 931 21.83 34.46 -11.20
N ALA A 932 22.81 35.29 -11.55
CA ALA A 932 23.35 35.42 -12.90
C ALA A 932 24.17 34.19 -13.33
N ARG A 933 24.40 34.02 -14.63
CA ARG A 933 25.32 33.02 -15.21
C ARG A 933 26.38 33.68 -16.08
N LYS A 934 27.40 32.90 -16.47
CA LYS A 934 28.41 33.36 -17.43
C LYS A 934 27.72 33.65 -18.76
N GLU A 935 27.81 34.89 -19.24
CA GLU A 935 27.14 35.33 -20.47
C GLU A 935 27.51 34.52 -21.71
N TYR A 936 28.71 33.93 -21.74
CA TYR A 936 29.15 33.04 -22.82
C TYR A 936 28.11 31.97 -23.19
N PHE A 937 27.34 31.46 -22.21
CA PHE A 937 26.30 30.48 -22.48
C PHE A 937 25.13 31.02 -23.30
N PHE A 938 24.81 32.31 -23.20
CA PHE A 938 23.63 32.90 -23.84
C PHE A 938 23.95 33.58 -25.17
N LYS A 939 25.23 33.76 -25.49
CA LYS A 939 25.67 34.38 -26.75
C LYS A 939 25.83 33.36 -27.86
N ASP A 940 25.66 33.78 -29.10
CA ASP A 940 25.93 32.98 -30.31
C ASP A 940 25.27 31.57 -30.31
N GLU A 941 25.88 30.64 -31.04
CA GLU A 941 25.51 29.23 -31.19
C GLU A 941 25.39 28.47 -29.85
N LYS A 942 24.23 27.85 -29.63
CA LYS A 942 23.89 27.02 -28.46
C LYS A 942 22.63 26.18 -28.70
N ILE A 943 22.32 25.30 -27.74
CA ILE A 943 21.03 24.59 -27.65
C ILE A 943 20.30 25.04 -26.38
N LEU A 944 19.03 25.41 -26.55
CA LEU A 944 18.10 25.66 -25.45
C LEU A 944 17.28 24.40 -25.19
N SER A 945 17.17 23.99 -23.93
CA SER A 945 16.39 22.82 -23.50
C SER A 945 15.32 23.25 -22.51
N LEU A 946 14.07 22.93 -22.81
CA LEU A 946 12.96 23.19 -21.90
C LEU A 946 12.93 22.15 -20.77
N ARG A 947 12.86 22.60 -19.52
CA ARG A 947 12.90 21.72 -18.35
C ARG A 947 11.68 20.82 -18.24
N LYS A 948 10.49 21.33 -18.54
CA LYS A 948 9.23 20.56 -18.48
C LYS A 948 8.61 20.52 -19.87
N CYS A 949 8.51 19.32 -20.44
CA CYS A 949 7.98 19.15 -21.78
C CYS A 949 6.77 18.20 -21.78
N VAL A 950 5.75 18.55 -22.56
CA VAL A 950 4.57 17.72 -22.78
C VAL A 950 4.82 16.83 -24.00
N HIS A 951 4.49 15.55 -23.91
CA HIS A 951 4.64 14.52 -24.95
C HIS A 951 6.08 14.19 -25.40
N ARG A 952 6.95 15.18 -25.69
CA ARG A 952 8.33 14.97 -26.15
C ARG A 952 9.30 15.99 -25.56
N PRO A 953 10.57 15.62 -25.30
CA PRO A 953 11.63 16.58 -25.00
C PRO A 953 11.79 17.64 -26.09
N VAL A 954 12.06 18.88 -25.69
CA VAL A 954 12.25 20.02 -26.60
C VAL A 954 13.67 20.54 -26.48
N PHE A 955 14.42 20.43 -27.58
CA PHE A 955 15.76 20.99 -27.74
C PHE A 955 15.80 21.85 -29.00
N SER A 956 16.26 23.08 -28.88
CA SER A 956 16.25 24.05 -29.99
C SER A 956 17.66 24.55 -30.25
N TYR A 957 18.09 24.44 -31.49
CA TYR A 957 19.30 25.09 -31.97
C TYR A 957 19.05 26.59 -32.13
N VAL A 958 20.00 27.40 -31.68
CA VAL A 958 19.96 28.86 -31.74
C VAL A 958 21.36 29.38 -32.05
N ASP A 959 21.47 30.33 -32.97
CA ASP A 959 22.73 30.97 -33.41
C ASP A 959 22.82 32.48 -33.10
N PHE A 960 21.84 33.03 -32.37
CA PHE A 960 21.76 34.43 -31.94
C PHE A 960 21.72 34.57 -30.42
N ASP A 961 22.02 35.75 -29.88
CA ASP A 961 21.97 36.02 -28.44
C ASP A 961 20.56 35.78 -27.85
N SER A 962 20.46 34.88 -26.87
CA SER A 962 19.18 34.53 -26.26
C SER A 962 19.34 34.16 -24.78
N TYR A 963 18.86 35.03 -23.90
CA TYR A 963 18.84 34.81 -22.45
C TYR A 963 17.51 34.15 -22.08
N VAL A 964 17.55 33.22 -21.13
CA VAL A 964 16.38 32.41 -20.74
C VAL A 964 16.30 32.31 -19.22
N ASN A 965 15.08 32.15 -18.69
CA ASN A 965 14.86 31.99 -17.26
C ASN A 965 15.15 30.55 -16.79
N GLN A 966 14.95 30.28 -15.50
CA GLN A 966 15.21 28.97 -14.90
C GLN A 966 14.32 27.80 -15.39
N ALA A 967 13.34 28.06 -16.26
CA ALA A 967 12.58 27.01 -16.92
C ALA A 967 13.41 26.31 -18.03
N PHE A 968 14.61 26.80 -18.31
CA PHE A 968 15.48 26.30 -19.37
C PHE A 968 16.84 25.85 -18.84
N TYR A 969 17.43 24.90 -19.56
CA TYR A 969 18.86 24.62 -19.57
C TYR A 969 19.47 25.08 -20.89
N VAL A 970 20.74 25.46 -20.84
CA VAL A 970 21.51 25.89 -21.99
C VAL A 970 22.72 24.98 -22.13
N ILE A 971 22.86 24.41 -23.33
CA ILE A 971 23.94 23.50 -23.70
C ILE A 971 24.78 24.20 -24.77
N LYS A 972 26.07 24.36 -24.52
CA LYS A 972 27.01 24.99 -25.46
C LYS A 972 28.36 24.29 -25.40
N SER A 973 28.74 23.61 -26.47
CA SER A 973 30.03 22.91 -26.58
C SER A 973 30.76 23.32 -27.85
N LYS A 974 32.09 23.37 -27.78
CA LYS A 974 32.96 23.51 -28.96
C LYS A 974 33.57 22.18 -29.40
N ARG A 975 33.30 21.09 -28.67
CA ARG A 975 33.91 19.76 -28.88
C ARG A 975 33.03 18.85 -29.76
N ILE A 976 31.80 19.26 -30.04
CA ILE A 976 30.83 18.54 -30.85
C ILE A 976 30.05 19.55 -31.67
N ASN A 977 29.69 19.19 -32.90
CA ASN A 977 28.87 20.06 -33.76
C ASN A 977 27.47 20.23 -33.13
N MET A 978 27.03 21.49 -32.97
CA MET A 978 25.81 21.81 -32.24
C MET A 978 24.54 21.42 -33.01
N LYS A 979 24.54 21.42 -34.34
CA LYS A 979 23.40 20.93 -35.14
C LYS A 979 23.31 19.41 -35.06
N TYR A 980 24.44 18.71 -35.15
CA TYR A 980 24.48 17.26 -34.91
C TYR A 980 23.95 16.88 -33.52
N LEU A 981 24.40 17.58 -32.47
CA LEU A 981 23.90 17.34 -31.11
C LEU A 981 22.39 17.62 -31.02
N THR A 982 21.89 18.65 -31.71
CA THR A 982 20.44 18.94 -31.79
C THR A 982 19.66 17.80 -32.45
N ALA A 983 20.22 17.17 -33.50
CA ALA A 983 19.65 16.00 -34.15
C ALA A 983 19.51 14.83 -33.16
N LEU A 984 20.58 14.50 -32.45
CA LEU A 984 20.58 13.43 -31.46
C LEU A 984 19.57 13.70 -30.34
N LEU A 985 19.61 14.89 -29.73
CA LEU A 985 18.79 15.22 -28.56
C LEU A 985 17.29 15.23 -28.86
N ASN A 986 16.88 15.60 -30.08
CA ASN A 986 15.47 15.56 -30.50
C ASN A 986 14.99 14.20 -31.03
N SER A 987 15.89 13.22 -31.17
CA SER A 987 15.55 11.91 -31.72
C SER A 987 14.60 11.12 -30.81
N LYS A 988 13.80 10.23 -31.40
CA LYS A 988 13.02 9.22 -30.67
C LYS A 988 13.89 8.33 -29.78
N LEU A 989 15.15 8.08 -30.16
CA LEU A 989 16.08 7.26 -29.36
C LEU A 989 16.43 7.94 -28.03
N ILE A 990 16.76 9.23 -28.04
CA ILE A 990 17.06 9.97 -26.81
C ILE A 990 15.79 10.21 -25.98
N ALA A 991 14.66 10.47 -26.63
CA ALA A 991 13.38 10.58 -25.92
C ALA A 991 12.94 9.25 -25.28
N PHE A 992 13.20 8.10 -25.92
CA PHE A 992 13.04 6.77 -25.33
C PHE A 992 13.97 6.59 -24.12
N TRP A 993 15.25 6.96 -24.24
CA TRP A 993 16.19 6.87 -23.13
C TRP A 993 15.77 7.76 -21.95
N LEU A 994 15.37 9.02 -22.20
CA LEU A 994 14.89 9.95 -21.17
C LEU A 994 13.59 9.47 -20.50
N LYS A 995 12.75 8.72 -21.21
CA LYS A 995 11.52 8.13 -20.64
C LYS A 995 11.82 7.15 -19.49
N TYR A 996 12.89 6.37 -19.62
CA TYR A 996 13.23 5.29 -18.67
C TYR A 996 14.39 5.62 -17.72
N LYS A 997 15.34 6.45 -18.16
CA LYS A 997 16.53 6.84 -17.38
C LYS A 997 16.51 8.30 -16.95
N GLY A 998 15.69 9.13 -17.58
CA GLY A 998 15.42 10.50 -17.15
C GLY A 998 14.34 10.58 -16.08
N LYS A 999 13.79 11.78 -15.88
CA LYS A 999 12.75 12.05 -14.89
C LYS A 999 11.42 12.35 -15.59
N MET A 1000 10.35 11.73 -15.11
CA MET A 1000 8.98 11.91 -15.61
C MET A 1000 8.07 12.48 -14.51
N GLN A 1001 7.11 13.31 -14.90
CA GLN A 1001 6.03 13.81 -14.04
C GLN A 1001 4.68 13.52 -14.71
N GLY A 1002 4.07 12.37 -14.37
CA GLY A 1002 3.03 11.78 -15.21
C GLY A 1002 3.62 11.41 -16.57
N ASP A 1003 2.93 11.77 -17.65
CA ASP A 1003 3.42 11.59 -19.03
C ASP A 1003 4.36 12.70 -19.51
N ASN A 1004 4.64 13.70 -18.66
CA ASN A 1004 5.48 14.84 -19.01
C ASN A 1004 6.96 14.57 -18.70
N TYR A 1005 7.83 14.94 -19.63
CA TYR A 1005 9.27 14.86 -19.46
C TYR A 1005 9.77 15.99 -18.55
N GLN A 1006 10.61 15.66 -17.58
CA GLN A 1006 11.36 16.60 -16.76
C GLN A 1006 12.85 16.48 -17.06
N VAL A 1007 13.35 17.34 -17.94
CA VAL A 1007 14.73 17.37 -18.42
C VAL A 1007 15.56 18.27 -17.50
N ASP A 1008 15.85 17.78 -16.30
CA ASP A 1008 16.74 18.44 -15.34
C ASP A 1008 18.23 18.33 -15.77
N LYS A 1009 19.13 19.06 -15.11
CA LYS A 1009 20.57 19.09 -15.45
C LYS A 1009 21.25 17.72 -15.44
N GLU A 1010 20.94 16.90 -14.43
CA GLU A 1010 21.55 15.58 -14.25
C GLU A 1010 21.17 14.64 -15.41
N PRO A 1011 19.87 14.47 -15.76
CA PRO A 1011 19.48 13.75 -16.97
C PRO A 1011 20.20 14.20 -18.25
N ILE A 1012 20.39 15.51 -18.48
CA ILE A 1012 21.10 16.04 -19.66
C ILE A 1012 22.55 15.55 -19.72
N LEU A 1013 23.26 15.60 -18.58
CA LEU A 1013 24.67 15.17 -18.50
C LEU A 1013 24.82 13.66 -18.69
N ASP A 1014 23.80 12.91 -18.28
CA ASP A 1014 23.78 11.46 -18.35
C ASP A 1014 23.29 10.93 -19.71
N ILE A 1015 22.88 11.79 -20.67
CA ILE A 1015 22.49 11.32 -22.01
C ILE A 1015 23.66 10.58 -22.69
N PRO A 1016 23.46 9.37 -23.24
CA PRO A 1016 24.52 8.61 -23.91
C PRO A 1016 24.80 9.20 -25.29
N ILE A 1017 25.67 10.20 -25.37
CA ILE A 1017 26.00 10.88 -26.63
C ILE A 1017 27.04 10.06 -27.40
N LYS A 1018 26.74 9.75 -28.66
CA LYS A 1018 27.66 9.17 -29.63
C LYS A 1018 28.20 10.27 -30.54
N SER A 1019 29.43 10.71 -30.31
CA SER A 1019 30.18 11.59 -31.20
C SER A 1019 30.81 10.79 -32.35
N VAL A 1020 30.73 11.33 -33.56
CA VAL A 1020 31.31 10.77 -34.78
C VAL A 1020 31.99 11.86 -35.60
N ASN A 1021 32.87 11.46 -36.52
CA ASN A 1021 33.57 12.40 -37.40
C ASN A 1021 32.67 12.90 -38.54
N GLU A 1022 31.80 12.03 -39.08
CA GLU A 1022 30.90 12.37 -40.18
C GLU A 1022 29.51 12.76 -39.66
N THR A 1023 29.29 14.06 -39.49
CA THR A 1023 28.03 14.62 -38.96
C THR A 1023 27.17 15.32 -40.01
N LYS A 1024 27.72 15.50 -41.22
CA LYS A 1024 27.21 16.44 -42.23
C LYS A 1024 25.76 16.18 -42.62
N ILE A 1025 25.35 14.92 -42.75
CA ILE A 1025 23.97 14.58 -43.11
C ILE A 1025 22.96 15.02 -42.04
N PHE A 1026 23.29 14.84 -40.76
CA PHE A 1026 22.43 15.27 -39.65
C PHE A 1026 22.32 16.79 -39.61
N GLU A 1027 23.41 17.49 -39.88
CA GLU A 1027 23.43 18.96 -39.97
C GLU A 1027 22.48 19.45 -41.08
N ILE A 1028 22.55 18.84 -42.27
CA ILE A 1028 21.68 19.17 -43.41
C ILE A 1028 20.20 18.94 -43.04
N LEU A 1029 19.86 17.81 -42.41
CA LEU A 1029 18.48 17.53 -42.02
C LEU A 1029 17.97 18.49 -40.94
N VAL A 1030 18.82 18.87 -39.97
CA VAL A 1030 18.48 19.91 -38.98
C VAL A 1030 18.25 21.25 -39.65
N ASP A 1031 19.03 21.61 -40.67
CA ASP A 1031 18.82 22.83 -41.45
C ASP A 1031 17.48 22.80 -42.20
N TYR A 1032 17.11 21.64 -42.79
CA TYR A 1032 15.84 21.48 -43.49
C TYR A 1032 14.66 21.65 -42.53
N ILE A 1033 14.71 20.96 -41.38
CA ILE A 1033 13.66 21.03 -40.35
C ILE A 1033 13.56 22.47 -39.80
N THR A 1034 14.71 23.09 -39.50
CA THR A 1034 14.76 24.46 -38.97
C THR A 1034 14.17 25.46 -39.97
N TYR A 1035 14.51 25.34 -41.26
CA TYR A 1035 13.96 26.20 -42.31
C TYR A 1035 12.45 26.01 -42.48
N LEU A 1036 11.96 24.78 -42.48
CA LEU A 1036 10.53 24.46 -42.59
C LEU A 1036 9.71 24.94 -41.38
N ASN A 1037 10.32 25.04 -40.20
CA ASN A 1037 9.69 25.55 -38.98
C ASN A 1037 9.61 27.08 -38.91
N THR A 1038 10.17 27.80 -39.91
CA THR A 1038 10.02 29.26 -40.00
C THR A 1038 8.66 29.64 -40.61
N ASP A 1039 8.23 30.89 -40.42
CA ASP A 1039 6.98 31.42 -40.99
C ASP A 1039 7.11 31.67 -42.51
N ILE A 1040 7.27 30.58 -43.28
CA ILE A 1040 7.36 30.57 -44.74
C ILE A 1040 6.12 29.93 -45.36
N GLU A 1041 5.83 30.29 -46.61
CA GLU A 1041 4.85 29.56 -47.42
C GLU A 1041 5.22 28.08 -47.56
N ASN A 1042 4.21 27.24 -47.76
CA ASN A 1042 4.41 25.81 -48.02
C ASN A 1042 5.36 25.61 -49.21
N ILE A 1043 6.33 24.72 -49.04
CA ILE A 1043 7.31 24.39 -50.09
C ILE A 1043 6.62 23.63 -51.23
N ASP A 1044 5.74 22.70 -50.89
CA ASP A 1044 4.86 22.00 -51.85
C ASP A 1044 3.46 22.64 -51.83
N LYS A 1045 2.86 22.79 -53.01
CA LYS A 1045 1.55 23.45 -53.16
C LYS A 1045 0.41 22.70 -52.46
N TYR A 1046 0.54 21.39 -52.26
CA TYR A 1046 -0.54 20.52 -51.77
C TYR A 1046 -0.24 19.90 -50.40
N VAL A 1047 0.95 20.15 -49.84
CA VAL A 1047 1.41 19.50 -48.61
C VAL A 1047 1.93 20.56 -47.64
N GLU A 1048 1.43 20.54 -46.42
CA GLU A 1048 1.91 21.44 -45.38
C GLU A 1048 3.35 21.14 -44.97
N ASN A 1049 4.12 22.18 -44.66
CA ASN A 1049 5.50 22.04 -44.18
C ASN A 1049 5.61 21.13 -42.95
N THR A 1050 4.58 21.06 -42.10
CA THR A 1050 4.51 20.16 -40.94
C THR A 1050 4.66 18.69 -41.32
N HIS A 1051 4.12 18.27 -42.47
CA HIS A 1051 4.28 16.90 -42.98
C HIS A 1051 5.71 16.64 -43.47
N LEU A 1052 6.34 17.61 -44.15
CA LEU A 1052 7.73 17.51 -44.59
C LEU A 1052 8.68 17.41 -43.39
N VAL A 1053 8.46 18.23 -42.36
CA VAL A 1053 9.20 18.16 -41.09
C VAL A 1053 9.10 16.76 -40.50
N LYS A 1054 7.89 16.20 -40.44
CA LYS A 1054 7.68 14.84 -39.91
C LYS A 1054 8.45 13.77 -40.70
N LEU A 1055 8.43 13.85 -42.03
CA LEU A 1055 9.17 12.92 -42.89
C LEU A 1055 10.69 13.03 -42.67
N PHE A 1056 11.24 14.24 -42.65
CA PHE A 1056 12.68 14.44 -42.42
C PHE A 1056 13.10 14.06 -41.00
N GLU A 1057 12.23 14.26 -40.00
CA GLU A 1057 12.44 13.73 -38.66
C GLU A 1057 12.48 12.19 -38.64
N ASP A 1058 11.58 11.51 -39.36
CA ASP A 1058 11.57 10.04 -39.41
C ASP A 1058 12.81 9.49 -40.13
N VAL A 1059 13.33 10.19 -41.16
CA VAL A 1059 14.63 9.89 -41.78
C VAL A 1059 15.76 10.07 -40.75
N LEU A 1060 15.78 11.22 -40.06
CA LEU A 1060 16.80 11.55 -39.05
C LEU A 1060 16.80 10.52 -37.91
N ASP A 1061 15.62 10.17 -37.39
CA ASP A 1061 15.46 9.13 -36.36
C ASP A 1061 16.06 7.80 -36.82
N ALA A 1062 15.79 7.38 -38.06
CA ALA A 1062 16.32 6.13 -38.59
C ALA A 1062 17.84 6.15 -38.78
N LEU A 1063 18.42 7.28 -39.20
CA LEU A 1063 19.88 7.46 -39.23
C LEU A 1063 20.49 7.40 -37.83
N VAL A 1064 19.82 7.96 -36.82
CA VAL A 1064 20.25 7.86 -35.41
C VAL A 1064 20.13 6.41 -34.92
N TYR A 1065 19.10 5.66 -35.31
CA TYR A 1065 18.99 4.24 -34.96
C TYR A 1065 20.13 3.41 -35.54
N GLU A 1066 20.42 3.56 -36.83
CA GLU A 1066 21.54 2.86 -37.48
C GLU A 1066 22.87 3.24 -36.82
N LEU A 1067 23.04 4.51 -36.45
CA LEU A 1067 24.23 4.98 -35.76
C LEU A 1067 24.45 4.25 -34.43
N TYR A 1068 23.41 3.99 -33.63
CA TYR A 1068 23.54 3.30 -32.34
C TYR A 1068 23.50 1.77 -32.47
N PHE A 1069 22.88 1.22 -33.52
CA PHE A 1069 22.67 -0.21 -33.72
C PHE A 1069 23.29 -0.73 -35.02
N ILE A 1070 24.53 -0.31 -35.29
CA ILE A 1070 25.18 -0.52 -36.59
C ILE A 1070 25.28 -1.98 -37.01
N ASN A 1071 25.48 -2.89 -36.05
CA ASN A 1071 25.60 -4.32 -36.34
C ASN A 1071 24.24 -4.92 -36.69
N GLU A 1072 23.18 -4.51 -36.00
CA GLU A 1072 21.82 -4.96 -36.24
C GLU A 1072 21.31 -4.49 -37.60
N PHE A 1073 21.63 -3.26 -37.99
CA PHE A 1073 21.27 -2.71 -39.31
C PHE A 1073 22.04 -3.43 -40.44
N LYS A 1074 23.36 -3.58 -40.29
CA LYS A 1074 24.20 -4.30 -41.26
C LYS A 1074 23.77 -5.75 -41.45
N ASN A 1075 23.56 -6.49 -40.35
CA ASN A 1075 23.16 -7.90 -40.40
C ASN A 1075 21.79 -8.11 -41.06
N ASN A 1076 20.95 -7.07 -41.11
CA ASN A 1076 19.62 -7.10 -41.71
C ASN A 1076 19.55 -6.41 -43.08
N ASN A 1077 20.70 -6.09 -43.67
CA ASN A 1077 20.83 -5.44 -44.98
C ASN A 1077 20.03 -4.13 -45.06
N ILE A 1078 20.12 -3.29 -44.03
CA ILE A 1078 19.60 -1.93 -44.02
C ILE A 1078 20.77 -0.97 -43.84
N GLU A 1079 20.95 -0.09 -44.81
CA GLU A 1079 22.01 0.91 -44.85
C GLU A 1079 21.33 2.26 -45.15
N LEU A 1080 21.18 3.17 -44.20
CA LEU A 1080 20.56 4.48 -44.43
C LEU A 1080 21.65 5.56 -44.52
N LEU A 1081 22.65 5.51 -43.63
CA LEU A 1081 23.78 6.45 -43.57
C LEU A 1081 24.53 6.49 -44.90
N GLN A 1082 24.82 5.33 -45.50
CA GLN A 1082 25.51 5.23 -46.78
C GLN A 1082 24.76 5.91 -47.93
N PHE A 1083 23.44 5.78 -47.96
CA PHE A 1083 22.63 6.32 -49.07
C PHE A 1083 22.29 7.79 -48.87
N ALA A 1084 22.21 8.27 -47.62
CA ALA A 1084 21.68 9.60 -47.32
C ALA A 1084 22.48 10.75 -47.96
N GLU A 1085 23.81 10.63 -48.09
CA GLU A 1085 24.64 11.67 -48.72
C GLU A 1085 24.25 11.95 -50.19
N GLY A 1086 23.67 10.97 -50.89
CA GLY A 1086 23.22 11.13 -52.27
C GLY A 1086 21.88 11.88 -52.42
N TYR A 1087 21.07 11.94 -51.35
CA TYR A 1087 19.68 12.43 -51.42
C TYR A 1087 19.47 13.82 -50.80
N PHE A 1088 20.40 14.29 -49.96
CA PHE A 1088 20.26 15.55 -49.22
C PHE A 1088 21.45 16.48 -49.47
N LYS A 1089 21.15 17.74 -49.80
CA LYS A 1089 22.17 18.76 -50.15
C LYS A 1089 22.15 19.93 -49.17
N PRO A 1090 23.30 20.53 -48.82
CA PRO A 1090 23.35 21.71 -47.94
C PRO A 1090 22.57 22.91 -48.49
N ILE A 1091 21.89 23.64 -47.62
CA ILE A 1091 21.06 24.81 -47.99
C ILE A 1091 21.56 26.16 -47.43
N ASN A 1092 22.50 26.15 -46.49
CA ASN A 1092 22.86 27.36 -45.72
C ASN A 1092 23.46 28.49 -46.58
N THR A 1093 24.13 28.16 -47.69
CA THR A 1093 24.75 29.13 -48.61
C THR A 1093 23.84 29.56 -49.75
N LEU A 1094 22.60 29.05 -49.80
CA LEU A 1094 21.67 29.28 -50.90
C LEU A 1094 20.71 30.44 -50.60
N GLU A 1095 20.21 31.10 -51.64
CA GLU A 1095 19.10 32.07 -51.52
C GLU A 1095 17.76 31.35 -51.26
N ASN A 1096 16.79 32.04 -50.65
CA ASN A 1096 15.52 31.44 -50.20
C ASN A 1096 14.77 30.65 -51.28
N ASN A 1097 14.70 31.16 -52.52
CA ASN A 1097 14.03 30.44 -53.62
C ASN A 1097 14.73 29.11 -53.94
N LYS A 1098 16.06 29.10 -53.91
CA LYS A 1098 16.90 27.93 -54.16
C LYS A 1098 16.83 26.93 -52.98
N LYS A 1099 16.71 27.41 -51.74
CA LYS A 1099 16.45 26.56 -50.56
C LYS A 1099 15.14 25.79 -50.72
N ARG A 1100 14.05 26.48 -51.10
CA ARG A 1100 12.74 25.85 -51.36
C ARG A 1100 12.83 24.78 -52.44
N GLU A 1101 13.50 25.07 -53.56
CA GLU A 1101 13.73 24.13 -54.66
C GLU A 1101 14.45 22.86 -54.17
N VAL A 1102 15.59 23.02 -53.48
CA VAL A 1102 16.40 21.89 -53.00
C VAL A 1102 15.63 21.01 -51.99
N ILE A 1103 14.91 21.61 -51.05
CA ILE A 1103 14.12 20.85 -50.07
C ILE A 1103 12.98 20.11 -50.75
N ASN A 1104 12.29 20.75 -51.71
CA ASN A 1104 11.24 20.10 -52.49
C ASN A 1104 11.80 18.92 -53.30
N ASP A 1105 12.96 19.08 -53.95
CA ASP A 1105 13.61 18.01 -54.71
C ASP A 1105 13.94 16.80 -53.82
N SER A 1106 14.53 17.03 -52.65
CA SER A 1106 14.77 15.96 -51.66
C SER A 1106 13.46 15.30 -51.20
N TYR A 1107 12.39 16.08 -51.01
CA TYR A 1107 11.07 15.56 -50.67
C TYR A 1107 10.50 14.67 -51.79
N GLN A 1108 10.53 15.12 -53.05
CA GLN A 1108 10.05 14.32 -54.19
C GLN A 1108 10.90 13.05 -54.39
N LEU A 1109 12.23 13.15 -54.24
CA LEU A 1109 13.12 11.99 -54.31
C LEU A 1109 12.76 10.93 -53.26
N LEU A 1110 12.42 11.33 -52.03
CA LEU A 1110 12.00 10.38 -50.98
C LEU A 1110 10.67 9.68 -51.29
N ARG A 1111 9.87 10.19 -52.23
CA ARG A 1111 8.60 9.58 -52.64
C ARG A 1111 8.75 8.61 -53.80
N ASP A 1112 9.88 8.63 -54.49
CA ASP A 1112 10.18 7.70 -55.56
C ASP A 1112 10.17 6.25 -55.04
N LYS A 1113 9.54 5.35 -55.80
CA LYS A 1113 9.42 3.92 -55.44
C LYS A 1113 10.78 3.24 -55.39
N ASP A 1114 11.74 3.71 -56.18
CA ASP A 1114 13.09 3.15 -56.24
C ASP A 1114 14.04 3.77 -55.21
N ASN A 1115 13.58 4.76 -54.44
CA ASN A 1115 14.37 5.41 -53.41
C ASN A 1115 14.80 4.43 -52.30
N LYS A 1116 16.11 4.28 -52.12
CA LYS A 1116 16.68 3.35 -51.13
C LYS A 1116 16.38 3.74 -49.69
N ILE A 1117 16.38 5.04 -49.36
CA ILE A 1117 16.03 5.53 -48.02
C ILE A 1117 14.56 5.22 -47.70
N ARG A 1118 13.64 5.53 -48.61
CA ARG A 1118 12.20 5.22 -48.47
C ARG A 1118 11.95 3.74 -48.22
N ASN A 1119 12.56 2.88 -49.04
CA ASN A 1119 12.37 1.44 -48.94
C ASN A 1119 12.98 0.87 -47.66
N ASN A 1120 14.17 1.36 -47.26
CA ASN A 1120 14.81 0.98 -46.00
C ASN A 1120 14.01 1.44 -44.78
N LEU A 1121 13.42 2.64 -44.80
CA LEU A 1121 12.51 3.11 -43.75
C LEU A 1121 11.28 2.21 -43.57
N GLN A 1122 10.69 1.73 -44.66
CA GLN A 1122 9.54 0.81 -44.62
C GLN A 1122 9.92 -0.59 -44.13
N LEU A 1123 11.12 -1.08 -44.48
CA LEU A 1123 11.61 -2.39 -44.09
C LEU A 1123 12.19 -2.43 -42.66
N MET A 1124 12.66 -1.29 -42.14
CA MET A 1124 13.29 -1.17 -40.83
C MET A 1124 12.49 -1.77 -39.66
N PRO A 1125 11.21 -1.44 -39.43
CA PRO A 1125 10.45 -2.03 -38.31
C PRO A 1125 10.26 -3.55 -38.45
N ILE A 1126 10.35 -4.09 -39.66
CA ILE A 1126 10.18 -5.54 -39.93
C ILE A 1126 11.51 -6.27 -39.73
N ARG A 1127 12.59 -5.72 -40.28
CA ARG A 1127 13.91 -6.37 -40.30
C ARG A 1127 14.78 -6.04 -39.09
N VAL A 1128 14.51 -4.94 -38.38
CA VAL A 1128 15.22 -4.58 -37.14
C VAL A 1128 14.21 -4.43 -35.99
N PRO A 1129 13.61 -5.52 -35.49
CA PRO A 1129 12.57 -5.46 -34.45
C PRO A 1129 12.99 -4.71 -33.17
N LEU A 1130 14.30 -4.64 -32.88
CA LEU A 1130 14.88 -3.91 -31.76
C LEU A 1130 14.46 -2.43 -31.71
N VAL A 1131 14.23 -1.78 -32.87
CA VAL A 1131 13.85 -0.36 -32.91
C VAL A 1131 12.36 -0.13 -32.73
N VAL A 1132 11.52 -1.17 -32.84
CA VAL A 1132 10.05 -1.03 -32.75
C VAL A 1132 9.61 -0.46 -31.40
N PRO A 1133 10.12 -0.91 -30.24
CA PRO A 1133 9.78 -0.29 -28.95
C PRO A 1133 10.17 1.19 -28.87
N ILE A 1134 11.27 1.59 -29.53
CA ILE A 1134 11.70 3.00 -29.60
C ILE A 1134 10.69 3.79 -30.43
N MET A 1135 10.29 3.26 -31.59
CA MET A 1135 9.35 3.91 -32.50
C MET A 1135 7.96 4.08 -31.91
N GLN A 1136 7.51 3.14 -31.07
CA GLN A 1136 6.18 3.14 -30.42
C GLN A 1136 6.15 3.87 -29.08
N SER A 1137 7.30 4.32 -28.57
CA SER A 1137 7.39 4.85 -27.20
C SER A 1137 6.83 6.26 -26.99
N ILE A 1138 6.51 6.96 -28.07
CA ILE A 1138 6.17 8.39 -28.11
C ILE A 1138 4.92 8.61 -28.94
#